data_AF-A0A351MEZ9-F1
#
_entry.id   AF-A0A351MEZ9-F1
#
_cell.length_a   1.000
_cell.length_b   1.000
_cell.length_c   1.000
_cell.angle_alpha   90.00
_cell.angle_beta   90.00
_cell.angle_gamma   90.00
#
_symmetry.space_group_name_H-M   'P 1'
#
loop_
_entity.id
_entity.type
_entity.pdbx_description
1 polymer ?
#
loop_
_entity_poly.entity_id
_entity_poly.type
_entity_poly.pdbx_seq_one_letter_code
_entity_poly.pdbx_strand_id
1 'polypeptide(L)'
;MACRRLLAGLGLIFLAQVATAAVLPFDYTLDNRYQTSAGVYDASGQLIRTLWSNRTREAGPHQGEWDGRDDEGRPWQGAGPVQVRVLAHNVSYRWEGVIGNSARDPLSPTKHDYQYFMRDLVVSGERVYTLQESEGWIPRVRFHQTADLNADWAPLPGLVNLRGGFNYINHLATDGERVYAARQGFDREDASGAMHAAFIVVLDPDLSREIPLAASRPTCTTAGRTPFQGIGDCYNDGRTAAAFQSAIDIVDVHRGKAVRQNDVTGLAVQPGARGRLLFAAHGGIDALHVLDKRTGQRLQVLPLPGVANLAVCRNDTQSGATTELWAIHRGAAGHAVVSRFTVDTQRGQVAAQPGLTLPGPMIPLALALSPSCAELAVIAGGERQQVLGFDPRTGVQRWALGEAGGYRSNGPEVRPQRFSFIDRVDEARGQVSEFGLLDYAPNGDLFVGDPGLTRVQRFDSARRVVDTALWAPLHYNIRVDQNDPSRVFRGFHEYAMQYGEPIARAWRLVRYYGDSLPTGEGRLSQGRVDSGFNSLVTLPDGRTLGLAPDAAGLQLAVLEVPKDAPLRPAGQRLPRFQFLRADGTLESVRYGRVGEHFAEFTDRRFEGLDARGDARWASATVVARVARGANDPRVLPYFGIARINATFESGLRLLFDPQPTGRRSFHLAAAAPDGNQWRWRASPEEGGFDLAEPDGRFDASQPWYAAMAVTTLGRHAVYNYHGEAWTSDIHGSGSPGQANQFLHFDESGLFLGQFGTPNQMDIPPSTAGVAGNSFSLQLVRANEALYLLHNSENAHAGIHLWRLDGVDHLRWFSGSGSPGGGRLRLAAEAATAAPTAAAAVAIPRPAGLTAHLAGGRVLLTWQPAPGGVTATEVERLATTFTGQRFQTVASLPVGQTRWSDSQPELGHPVVYRLRYRQGNARGDYSQHVRLSLPFQRQVVYAEDFEGQAWRQPGGQLPHWTCVGQQPGSGFCGPVGQPGQNQAFRVAVVTSEPGLRLSRGWLAQPLLPVLNRALARRRGAAPEQFEVSFDFWMSPLPATGRLRGRVEIEPGGGMHTFARLGGLFWLSPVGEFDAASGLVRGRARQVLTVLPNGRPDHGVTHFLSNDAPRLHVQVGFQGEGLSPGLPLEIRVDNLQVTRLVPLP
;
A
#
# COMPACT_ATOMS: atom_id res chain seq x y z
N MET A 1 -27.63 -82.35 6.51
CA MET A 1 -26.54 -82.84 5.63
C MET A 1 -26.97 -82.66 4.18
N ALA A 2 -26.52 -81.59 3.53
CA ALA A 2 -26.70 -81.42 2.08
C ALA A 2 -25.64 -80.45 1.56
N CYS A 3 -24.55 -80.99 1.02
CA CYS A 3 -23.54 -80.24 0.29
C CYS A 3 -23.24 -80.99 -1.00
N ARG A 4 -23.94 -80.60 -2.08
CA ARG A 4 -23.61 -80.82 -3.50
C ARG A 4 -24.80 -80.38 -4.35
N ARG A 5 -24.75 -79.14 -4.84
CA ARG A 5 -25.36 -78.60 -6.08
C ARG A 5 -25.34 -77.07 -5.99
N LEU A 6 -24.33 -76.43 -6.57
CA LEU A 6 -24.43 -75.12 -7.25
C LEU A 6 -23.05 -74.74 -7.83
N LEU A 7 -22.75 -75.24 -9.02
CA LEU A 7 -21.66 -74.78 -9.88
C LEU A 7 -22.17 -74.82 -11.32
N ALA A 8 -23.03 -73.85 -11.65
CA ALA A 8 -23.42 -73.46 -13.00
C ALA A 8 -24.29 -72.18 -12.89
N GLY A 9 -23.67 -71.01 -12.89
CA GLY A 9 -24.41 -69.75 -12.83
C GLY A 9 -23.63 -68.53 -12.34
N LEU A 10 -22.37 -68.36 -12.76
CA LEU A 10 -21.59 -67.14 -12.53
C LEU A 10 -20.76 -66.88 -13.78
N GLY A 11 -21.39 -66.25 -14.77
CA GLY A 11 -20.81 -65.96 -16.07
C GLY A 11 -21.61 -64.93 -16.84
N LEU A 12 -22.05 -63.85 -16.17
CA LEU A 12 -22.53 -62.64 -16.82
C LEU A 12 -21.53 -61.54 -16.51
N ILE A 13 -20.55 -61.42 -17.40
CA ILE A 13 -19.67 -60.26 -17.52
C ILE A 13 -20.58 -59.09 -17.86
N PHE A 14 -20.85 -58.20 -16.90
CA PHE A 14 -21.33 -56.85 -17.18
C PHE A 14 -20.19 -56.11 -17.90
N LEU A 15 -20.07 -56.31 -19.21
CA LEU A 15 -19.43 -55.36 -20.11
C LEU A 15 -20.36 -54.15 -20.15
N ALA A 16 -20.27 -53.29 -19.14
CA ALA A 16 -20.74 -51.93 -19.26
C ALA A 16 -19.96 -51.34 -20.43
N GLN A 17 -20.61 -51.22 -21.59
CA GLN A 17 -20.09 -50.42 -22.69
C GLN A 17 -19.92 -49.01 -22.11
N VAL A 18 -18.68 -48.68 -21.72
CA VAL A 18 -18.29 -47.30 -21.48
C VAL A 18 -18.41 -46.66 -22.87
N ALA A 19 -19.55 -46.05 -23.15
CA ALA A 19 -19.72 -45.22 -24.32
C ALA A 19 -18.64 -44.15 -24.22
N THR A 20 -17.56 -44.30 -24.98
CA THR A 20 -16.52 -43.28 -25.08
C THR A 20 -17.19 -42.05 -25.63
N ALA A 21 -17.30 -41.02 -24.81
CA ALA A 21 -17.90 -39.76 -25.21
C ALA A 21 -17.21 -39.29 -26.49
N ALA A 22 -18.01 -39.00 -27.51
CA ALA A 22 -17.50 -38.79 -28.84
C ALA A 22 -16.81 -37.42 -28.91
N VAL A 23 -15.49 -37.43 -29.07
CA VAL A 23 -14.65 -36.22 -29.09
C VAL A 23 -14.94 -35.39 -30.34
N LEU A 24 -14.93 -34.07 -30.20
CA LEU A 24 -15.01 -33.11 -31.30
C LEU A 24 -13.68 -32.35 -31.43
N PRO A 25 -12.77 -32.77 -32.33
CA PRO A 25 -11.51 -32.08 -32.57
C PRO A 25 -11.72 -30.85 -33.46
N PHE A 26 -10.90 -29.82 -33.27
CA PHE A 26 -10.94 -28.60 -34.08
C PHE A 26 -9.56 -27.95 -34.24
N ASP A 27 -9.39 -27.22 -35.34
CA ASP A 27 -8.18 -26.47 -35.68
C ASP A 27 -8.48 -24.97 -35.83
N TYR A 28 -7.53 -24.13 -35.45
CA TYR A 28 -7.55 -22.68 -35.71
C TYR A 28 -6.12 -22.19 -36.00
N THR A 29 -5.98 -21.00 -36.59
CA THR A 29 -4.67 -20.42 -36.91
C THR A 29 -4.60 -19.01 -36.39
N LEU A 30 -3.58 -18.72 -35.59
CA LEU A 30 -3.29 -17.40 -35.07
C LEU A 30 -2.26 -16.71 -35.96
N ASP A 31 -2.47 -15.45 -36.27
CA ASP A 31 -1.54 -14.63 -37.05
C ASP A 31 -0.43 -14.01 -36.19
N ASN A 32 -0.58 -14.04 -34.86
CA ASN A 32 0.38 -13.53 -33.90
C ASN A 32 0.31 -14.34 -32.60
N ARG A 33 1.18 -14.02 -31.64
CA ARG A 33 1.09 -14.48 -30.27
C ARG A 33 -0.08 -13.78 -29.56
N TYR A 34 -0.96 -14.56 -28.94
CA TYR A 34 -2.12 -14.07 -28.19
C TYR A 34 -2.31 -14.84 -26.88
N GLN A 35 -3.05 -14.21 -25.97
CA GLN A 35 -3.79 -14.95 -24.94
C GLN A 35 -5.09 -15.48 -25.54
N THR A 36 -5.45 -16.71 -25.21
CA THR A 36 -6.64 -17.36 -25.75
C THR A 36 -7.51 -18.00 -24.68
N SER A 37 -8.82 -17.88 -24.85
CA SER A 37 -9.84 -18.61 -24.09
C SER A 37 -10.79 -19.29 -25.07
N ALA A 38 -11.35 -20.44 -24.71
CA ALA A 38 -12.27 -21.14 -25.59
C ALA A 38 -13.45 -21.76 -24.86
N GLY A 39 -14.58 -21.80 -25.55
CA GLY A 39 -15.83 -22.37 -25.05
C GLY A 39 -16.64 -23.04 -26.14
N VAL A 40 -17.55 -23.90 -25.70
CA VAL A 40 -18.52 -24.62 -26.53
C VAL A 40 -19.90 -24.08 -26.22
N TYR A 41 -20.64 -23.71 -27.26
CA TYR A 41 -21.94 -23.06 -27.17
C TYR A 41 -23.01 -23.88 -27.87
N ASP A 42 -24.24 -23.89 -27.36
CA ASP A 42 -25.37 -24.49 -28.07
C ASP A 42 -25.86 -23.57 -29.21
N ALA A 43 -26.89 -24.03 -29.94
CA ALA A 43 -27.49 -23.27 -31.04
C ALA A 43 -28.20 -21.99 -30.57
N SER A 44 -28.63 -21.92 -29.30
CA SER A 44 -29.16 -20.68 -28.74
C SER A 44 -28.02 -19.69 -28.49
N GLY A 45 -26.79 -20.17 -28.29
CA GLY A 45 -25.56 -19.49 -27.91
C GLY A 45 -25.28 -19.51 -26.40
N GLN A 46 -25.89 -20.44 -25.67
CA GLN A 46 -25.60 -20.72 -24.26
C GLN A 46 -24.24 -21.42 -24.13
N LEU A 47 -23.38 -20.96 -23.20
CA LEU A 47 -22.11 -21.64 -22.91
C LEU A 47 -22.39 -22.97 -22.21
N ILE A 48 -22.00 -24.06 -22.86
CA ILE A 48 -22.08 -25.44 -22.35
C ILE A 48 -20.84 -25.78 -21.53
N ARG A 49 -19.67 -25.42 -22.06
CA ARG A 49 -18.36 -25.83 -21.53
C ARG A 49 -17.30 -24.77 -21.80
N THR A 50 -16.53 -24.42 -20.78
CA THR A 50 -15.23 -23.74 -20.93
C THR A 50 -14.14 -24.80 -21.16
N LEU A 51 -13.40 -24.68 -22.26
CA LEU A 51 -12.34 -25.61 -22.62
C LEU A 51 -11.00 -25.20 -22.00
N TRP A 52 -10.66 -23.92 -22.11
CA TRP A 52 -9.51 -23.32 -21.44
C TRP A 52 -9.71 -21.81 -21.29
N SER A 53 -8.93 -21.22 -20.39
CA SER A 53 -8.96 -19.79 -20.07
C SER A 53 -7.56 -19.20 -20.13
N ASN A 54 -7.42 -18.05 -20.81
CA ASN A 54 -6.26 -17.17 -20.82
C ASN A 54 -4.91 -17.90 -20.99
N ARG A 55 -4.84 -18.80 -21.98
CA ARG A 55 -3.62 -19.54 -22.34
C ARG A 55 -2.87 -18.84 -23.45
N THR A 56 -1.58 -18.60 -23.25
CA THR A 56 -0.71 -18.03 -24.28
C THR A 56 -0.48 -19.03 -25.39
N ARG A 57 -0.71 -18.60 -26.63
CA ARG A 57 -0.49 -19.36 -27.85
C ARG A 57 0.36 -18.53 -28.80
N GLU A 58 1.38 -19.14 -29.38
CA GLU A 58 2.24 -18.50 -30.39
C GLU A 58 1.50 -18.35 -31.73
N ALA A 59 2.05 -17.57 -32.66
CA ALA A 59 1.53 -17.52 -34.02
C ALA A 59 1.61 -18.90 -34.70
N GLY A 60 0.65 -19.22 -35.57
CA GLY A 60 0.61 -20.47 -36.33
C GLY A 60 -0.63 -21.33 -36.05
N PRO A 61 -0.64 -22.57 -36.57
CA PRO A 61 -1.75 -23.50 -36.42
C PRO A 61 -1.79 -24.10 -35.00
N HIS A 62 -3.01 -24.21 -34.45
CA HIS A 62 -3.29 -24.81 -33.16
C HIS A 62 -4.45 -25.79 -33.28
N GLN A 63 -4.51 -26.74 -32.35
CA GLN A 63 -5.55 -27.74 -32.26
C GLN A 63 -6.16 -27.73 -30.87
N GLY A 64 -7.44 -28.09 -30.79
CA GLY A 64 -8.16 -28.31 -29.55
C GLY A 64 -9.18 -29.43 -29.71
N GLU A 65 -9.75 -29.87 -28.60
CA GLU A 65 -10.79 -30.88 -28.60
C GLU A 65 -11.80 -30.62 -27.49
N TRP A 66 -13.03 -31.07 -27.72
CA TRP A 66 -14.08 -31.14 -26.71
C TRP A 66 -14.52 -32.59 -26.52
N ASP A 67 -14.66 -33.02 -25.27
CA ASP A 67 -14.98 -34.39 -24.88
C ASP A 67 -16.49 -34.70 -24.83
N GLY A 68 -17.34 -33.76 -25.27
CA GLY A 68 -18.79 -33.90 -25.24
C GLY A 68 -19.42 -33.70 -23.85
N ARG A 69 -18.71 -33.12 -22.88
CA ARG A 69 -19.22 -32.86 -21.51
C ARG A 69 -19.44 -31.37 -21.23
N ASP A 70 -20.40 -31.06 -20.35
CA ASP A 70 -20.63 -29.72 -19.79
C ASP A 70 -19.58 -29.35 -18.72
N ASP A 71 -19.59 -28.12 -18.20
CA ASP A 71 -18.65 -27.69 -17.15
C ASP A 71 -18.75 -28.50 -15.85
N GLU A 72 -19.89 -29.14 -15.58
CA GLU A 72 -20.06 -30.07 -14.46
C GLU A 72 -19.55 -31.50 -14.75
N GLY A 73 -18.98 -31.73 -15.94
CA GLY A 73 -18.43 -33.01 -16.35
C GLY A 73 -19.51 -34.05 -16.74
N ARG A 74 -20.75 -33.62 -16.92
CA ARG A 74 -21.86 -34.49 -17.37
C ARG A 74 -21.89 -34.53 -18.89
N PRO A 75 -22.25 -35.67 -19.51
CA PRO A 75 -22.45 -35.73 -20.95
C PRO A 75 -23.50 -34.71 -21.41
N TRP A 76 -23.20 -33.93 -22.45
CA TRP A 76 -24.14 -32.97 -23.02
C TRP A 76 -25.32 -33.71 -23.67
N GLN A 77 -26.54 -33.29 -23.32
CA GLN A 77 -27.80 -33.93 -23.75
C GLN A 77 -28.54 -33.14 -24.84
N GLY A 78 -27.97 -32.04 -25.33
CA GLY A 78 -28.61 -31.21 -26.34
C GLY A 78 -28.67 -31.91 -27.70
N ALA A 79 -29.73 -31.62 -28.46
CA ALA A 79 -29.87 -32.08 -29.84
C ALA A 79 -29.31 -31.01 -30.79
N GLY A 80 -28.46 -31.41 -31.74
CA GLY A 80 -27.96 -30.54 -32.81
C GLY A 80 -26.46 -30.25 -32.74
N PRO A 81 -25.94 -29.43 -33.68
CA PRO A 81 -24.56 -29.00 -33.65
C PRO A 81 -24.30 -27.99 -32.52
N VAL A 82 -23.12 -28.07 -31.91
CA VAL A 82 -22.57 -27.03 -31.04
C VAL A 82 -21.71 -26.07 -31.86
N GLN A 83 -21.44 -24.90 -31.32
CA GLN A 83 -20.45 -23.96 -31.84
C GLN A 83 -19.24 -23.90 -30.91
N VAL A 84 -18.06 -24.23 -31.42
CA VAL A 84 -16.80 -23.98 -30.71
C VAL A 84 -16.37 -22.56 -31.02
N ARG A 85 -16.00 -21.78 -29.99
CA ARG A 85 -15.45 -20.44 -30.14
C ARG A 85 -14.11 -20.32 -29.41
N VAL A 86 -13.14 -19.68 -30.05
CA VAL A 86 -11.85 -19.27 -29.47
C VAL A 86 -11.77 -17.76 -29.51
N LEU A 87 -11.61 -17.15 -28.34
CA LEU A 87 -11.33 -15.74 -28.14
C LEU A 87 -9.82 -15.56 -28.05
N ALA A 88 -9.24 -14.76 -28.94
CA ALA A 88 -7.83 -14.37 -28.93
C ALA A 88 -7.69 -12.87 -28.65
N HIS A 89 -6.79 -12.49 -27.73
CA HIS A 89 -6.60 -11.10 -27.33
C HIS A 89 -5.18 -10.83 -26.83
N ASN A 90 -4.84 -9.54 -26.73
CA ASN A 90 -3.64 -9.02 -26.09
C ASN A 90 -3.98 -7.93 -25.07
N VAL A 91 -5.12 -8.10 -24.38
CA VAL A 91 -5.54 -7.21 -23.28
C VAL A 91 -4.41 -7.09 -22.25
N SER A 92 -4.14 -5.86 -21.81
CA SER A 92 -3.15 -5.59 -20.77
C SER A 92 -3.68 -4.57 -19.76
N TYR A 93 -3.18 -4.67 -18.53
CA TYR A 93 -3.66 -3.90 -17.38
C TYR A 93 -2.52 -3.03 -16.85
N ARG A 94 -2.71 -1.71 -16.85
CA ARG A 94 -1.70 -0.75 -16.40
C ARG A 94 -2.24 0.08 -15.25
N TRP A 95 -1.59 0.00 -14.10
CA TRP A 95 -1.84 0.93 -13.00
C TRP A 95 -1.27 2.30 -13.36
N GLU A 96 -2.11 3.34 -13.31
CA GLU A 96 -1.72 4.71 -13.64
C GLU A 96 -1.45 5.57 -12.41
N GLY A 97 -1.98 5.18 -11.24
CA GLY A 97 -1.70 5.84 -9.96
C GLY A 97 -2.94 5.92 -9.08
N VAL A 98 -2.97 6.96 -8.24
CA VAL A 98 -4.01 7.18 -7.21
C VAL A 98 -4.60 8.58 -7.34
N ILE A 99 -5.94 8.65 -7.30
CA ILE A 99 -6.73 9.87 -7.24
C ILE A 99 -7.02 10.19 -5.76
N GLY A 100 -7.00 11.47 -5.41
CA GLY A 100 -7.23 11.91 -4.04
C GLY A 100 -6.05 11.60 -3.12
N ASN A 101 -4.84 11.51 -3.66
CA ASN A 101 -3.60 11.44 -2.88
C ASN A 101 -2.54 12.31 -3.56
N SER A 102 -2.20 13.43 -2.93
CA SER A 102 -1.31 14.45 -3.49
C SER A 102 0.17 14.19 -3.24
N ALA A 103 0.54 13.04 -2.66
CA ALA A 103 1.93 12.62 -2.53
C ALA A 103 2.63 12.67 -3.90
N ARG A 104 3.81 13.28 -3.94
CA ARG A 104 4.55 13.52 -5.19
C ARG A 104 4.88 12.22 -5.93
N ASP A 105 5.30 11.20 -5.18
CA ASP A 105 5.52 9.86 -5.72
C ASP A 105 4.65 8.82 -4.97
N PRO A 106 3.58 8.29 -5.60
CA PRO A 106 2.72 7.29 -4.98
C PRO A 106 3.42 5.92 -4.82
N LEU A 107 4.61 5.74 -5.38
CA LEU A 107 5.44 4.54 -5.17
C LEU A 107 6.51 4.76 -4.10
N SER A 108 6.56 5.95 -3.49
CA SER A 108 7.53 6.18 -2.44
C SER A 108 7.13 5.43 -1.16
N PRO A 109 8.09 4.86 -0.39
CA PRO A 109 7.81 4.23 0.92
C PRO A 109 7.28 5.23 1.97
N THR A 110 7.19 6.50 1.60
CA THR A 110 6.98 7.68 2.40
C THR A 110 5.74 8.48 1.99
N LYS A 111 5.02 8.04 0.94
CA LYS A 111 3.75 8.65 0.50
C LYS A 111 2.70 8.67 1.60
N HIS A 112 1.64 9.45 1.46
CA HIS A 112 0.47 9.35 2.33
C HIS A 112 -0.22 7.97 2.14
N ASP A 113 -0.14 7.05 3.09
CA ASP A 113 -0.62 5.65 2.94
C ASP A 113 -1.39 5.17 4.17
N TYR A 114 -2.21 6.06 4.70
CA TYR A 114 -2.80 5.82 6.00
C TYR A 114 -4.30 5.60 5.96
N GLN A 115 -4.79 4.85 6.95
CA GLN A 115 -6.19 4.44 7.03
C GLN A 115 -7.13 5.56 7.50
N TYR A 116 -6.76 6.43 8.46
CA TYR A 116 -7.66 7.50 8.95
C TYR A 116 -7.29 8.93 8.49
N PHE A 117 -7.85 9.99 9.07
CA PHE A 117 -7.20 11.30 9.00
C PHE A 117 -6.24 11.45 10.17
N MET A 118 -5.27 12.38 10.07
CA MET A 118 -4.34 12.64 11.17
C MET A 118 -5.11 13.13 12.41
N ARG A 119 -4.68 12.72 13.59
CA ARG A 119 -5.33 13.12 14.86
C ARG A 119 -4.68 14.35 15.48
N ASP A 120 -3.39 14.52 15.26
CA ASP A 120 -2.64 15.69 15.73
C ASP A 120 -1.40 15.97 14.86
N LEU A 121 -0.85 17.17 15.04
CA LEU A 121 0.22 17.77 14.26
C LEU A 121 1.05 18.68 15.17
N VAL A 122 2.38 18.59 15.11
CA VAL A 122 3.26 19.61 15.68
C VAL A 122 4.41 19.97 14.75
N VAL A 123 4.85 21.22 14.78
CA VAL A 123 5.92 21.74 13.91
C VAL A 123 7.11 22.20 14.74
N SER A 124 8.30 21.75 14.35
CA SER A 124 9.57 22.17 14.95
C SER A 124 10.67 22.28 13.91
N GLY A 125 11.21 23.49 13.74
CA GLY A 125 12.16 23.76 12.65
C GLY A 125 11.49 23.53 11.30
N GLU A 126 12.13 22.72 10.45
CA GLU A 126 11.58 22.27 9.17
C GLU A 126 10.78 20.96 9.30
N ARG A 127 10.58 20.48 10.54
CA ARG A 127 9.94 19.20 10.82
C ARG A 127 8.49 19.35 11.19
N VAL A 128 7.65 18.59 10.50
CA VAL A 128 6.21 18.53 10.75
C VAL A 128 5.89 17.12 11.21
N TYR A 129 5.69 16.94 12.52
CA TYR A 129 5.34 15.68 13.13
C TYR A 129 3.84 15.45 13.07
N THR A 130 3.42 14.26 12.67
CA THR A 130 1.99 13.91 12.60
C THR A 130 1.75 12.52 13.14
N LEU A 131 0.54 12.31 13.67
CA LEU A 131 0.10 11.02 14.18
C LEU A 131 -1.11 10.48 13.45
N GLN A 132 -1.13 9.15 13.35
CA GLN A 132 -2.22 8.50 12.69
C GLN A 132 -2.49 7.07 13.16
N GLU A 133 -3.79 6.76 13.22
CA GLU A 133 -4.36 5.43 13.48
C GLU A 133 -4.28 4.50 12.26
N SER A 134 -4.02 3.21 12.50
CA SER A 134 -4.21 2.14 11.54
C SER A 134 -4.58 0.81 12.23
N GLU A 135 -5.49 0.05 11.62
CA GLU A 135 -6.10 -1.19 12.09
C GLU A 135 -5.10 -2.35 12.08
N GLY A 136 -4.34 -2.48 13.17
CA GLY A 136 -3.31 -3.53 13.33
C GLY A 136 -2.01 -3.28 12.55
N TRP A 137 -2.01 -2.31 11.64
CA TRP A 137 -0.79 -1.76 11.06
C TRP A 137 -0.19 -0.73 12.02
N ILE A 138 1.14 -0.56 11.98
CA ILE A 138 1.87 0.28 12.93
C ILE A 138 1.43 1.75 12.78
N PRO A 139 0.95 2.42 13.85
CA PRO A 139 0.75 3.87 13.86
C PRO A 139 2.06 4.54 13.45
N ARG A 140 2.06 5.28 12.34
CA ARG A 140 3.28 5.94 11.85
C ARG A 140 3.25 7.38 12.32
N VAL A 141 4.02 7.66 13.38
CA VAL A 141 4.48 9.01 13.62
C VAL A 141 5.44 9.33 12.47
N ARG A 142 5.18 10.36 11.67
CA ARG A 142 6.10 10.74 10.58
C ARG A 142 6.48 12.20 10.71
N PHE A 143 7.62 12.54 10.13
CA PHE A 143 8.04 13.92 10.01
C PHE A 143 8.41 14.31 8.59
N HIS A 144 8.02 15.53 8.20
CA HIS A 144 8.61 16.19 7.04
C HIS A 144 10.00 16.71 7.39
N GLN A 145 10.93 16.77 6.44
CA GLN A 145 12.17 17.57 6.59
C GLN A 145 12.08 18.90 5.86
N THR A 146 10.98 19.16 5.17
CA THR A 146 10.81 20.32 4.32
C THR A 146 9.41 20.89 4.51
N ALA A 147 9.27 22.17 4.23
CA ALA A 147 8.00 22.86 4.31
C ALA A 147 7.03 22.53 3.15
N ASP A 148 7.37 21.54 2.30
CA ASP A 148 6.54 20.93 1.26
C ASP A 148 5.73 19.76 1.86
N LEU A 149 4.41 19.93 1.90
CA LEU A 149 3.44 18.98 2.42
C LEU A 149 3.24 17.77 1.49
N ASN A 150 3.55 17.92 0.20
CA ASN A 150 3.40 16.89 -0.83
C ASN A 150 4.69 16.08 -1.07
N ALA A 151 5.81 16.54 -0.52
CA ALA A 151 7.04 15.76 -0.49
C ALA A 151 6.86 14.50 0.34
N ASP A 152 7.61 13.47 -0.05
CA ASP A 152 7.74 12.17 0.61
C ASP A 152 8.05 12.26 2.12
N TRP A 153 7.23 11.63 2.97
CA TRP A 153 7.38 11.60 4.45
C TRP A 153 8.35 10.53 4.93
N ALA A 154 9.52 10.93 5.44
CA ALA A 154 10.51 9.97 5.92
C ALA A 154 9.87 8.92 6.87
N PRO A 155 10.03 7.61 6.60
CA PRO A 155 9.53 6.59 7.51
C PRO A 155 10.45 6.56 8.74
N LEU A 156 9.91 6.16 9.89
CA LEU A 156 10.66 5.97 11.12
C LEU A 156 11.87 5.03 10.89
N PRO A 157 13.12 5.51 11.03
CA PRO A 157 14.27 4.64 11.05
C PRO A 157 14.46 4.13 12.49
N GLY A 158 13.92 2.97 12.80
CA GLY A 158 14.48 2.14 13.88
C GLY A 158 13.83 2.22 15.27
N LEU A 159 12.87 3.10 15.55
CA LEU A 159 11.89 2.75 16.58
C LEU A 159 11.03 1.68 15.98
N VAL A 160 11.31 0.45 16.42
CA VAL A 160 10.33 -0.59 16.72
C VAL A 160 8.98 -0.16 16.18
N ASN A 161 8.61 -0.68 14.99
CA ASN A 161 7.23 -1.02 14.67
C ASN A 161 6.50 -1.10 16.00
N LEU A 162 5.53 -0.25 16.36
CA LEU A 162 4.79 -0.46 17.61
C LEU A 162 4.14 -1.85 17.46
N ARG A 163 4.88 -2.90 17.85
CA ARG A 163 4.81 -4.24 17.25
C ARG A 163 3.65 -4.91 17.93
N GLY A 164 2.51 -4.92 17.26
CA GLY A 164 1.32 -5.62 17.71
C GLY A 164 0.33 -4.70 18.41
N GLY A 165 -0.87 -4.65 17.85
CA GLY A 165 -2.04 -4.13 18.52
C GLY A 165 -2.41 -2.70 18.16
N PHE A 166 -3.72 -2.45 18.20
CA PHE A 166 -4.38 -1.18 18.03
C PHE A 166 -3.84 -0.13 19.03
N ASN A 167 -2.87 0.68 18.60
CA ASN A 167 -2.26 1.71 19.43
C ASN A 167 -2.80 3.09 19.00
N TYR A 168 -3.72 3.64 19.81
CA TYR A 168 -4.38 4.93 19.57
C TYR A 168 -3.52 6.06 20.14
N ILE A 169 -2.55 6.56 19.38
CA ILE A 169 -1.80 7.77 19.76
C ILE A 169 -2.49 8.96 19.11
N ASN A 170 -3.02 9.88 19.92
CA ASN A 170 -3.92 10.93 19.43
C ASN A 170 -3.44 12.36 19.71
N HIS A 171 -2.39 12.56 20.51
CA HIS A 171 -1.83 13.89 20.77
C HIS A 171 -0.30 13.92 20.73
N LEU A 172 0.24 15.04 20.24
CA LEU A 172 1.65 15.34 20.12
C LEU A 172 2.02 16.64 20.82
N ALA A 173 3.27 16.73 21.26
CA ALA A 173 3.90 18.00 21.64
C ALA A 173 5.41 17.90 21.35
N THR A 174 6.07 19.02 21.07
CA THR A 174 7.52 19.06 20.91
C THR A 174 8.12 20.30 21.54
N ASP A 175 9.29 20.15 22.14
CA ASP A 175 10.10 21.26 22.64
C ASP A 175 11.28 21.60 21.72
N GLY A 176 11.36 20.93 20.57
CA GLY A 176 12.47 21.03 19.61
C GLY A 176 13.63 20.06 19.85
N GLU A 177 13.72 19.44 21.04
CA GLU A 177 14.73 18.43 21.37
C GLU A 177 14.14 17.03 21.56
N ARG A 178 12.83 16.96 21.83
CA ARG A 178 12.08 15.73 22.08
C ARG A 178 10.68 15.85 21.47
N VAL A 179 10.11 14.69 21.17
CA VAL A 179 8.70 14.57 20.79
C VAL A 179 7.98 13.79 21.88
N TYR A 180 6.83 14.30 22.30
CA TYR A 180 5.98 13.69 23.32
C TYR A 180 4.72 13.19 22.62
N ALA A 181 4.38 11.93 22.82
CA ALA A 181 3.26 11.27 22.15
C ALA A 181 2.34 10.62 23.18
N ALA A 182 1.06 10.97 23.17
CA ALA A 182 0.09 10.47 24.14
C ALA A 182 -0.83 9.38 23.56
N ARG A 183 -0.92 8.25 24.25
CA ARG A 183 -1.80 7.13 23.93
C ARG A 183 -3.13 7.25 24.67
N GLN A 184 -4.22 6.94 23.98
CA GLN A 184 -5.57 6.76 24.53
C GLN A 184 -5.84 5.31 24.96
N GLY A 185 -6.70 5.13 25.96
CA GLY A 185 -7.25 3.84 26.34
C GLY A 185 -8.19 3.31 25.25
N PHE A 186 -8.23 1.99 25.03
CA PHE A 186 -9.08 1.40 23.99
C PHE A 186 -10.38 0.84 24.58
N ASP A 187 -11.52 1.23 24.00
CA ASP A 187 -12.86 1.03 24.56
C ASP A 187 -13.43 -0.41 24.53
N ARG A 188 -12.72 -1.39 23.98
CA ARG A 188 -13.26 -2.74 23.92
C ARG A 188 -13.03 -3.42 25.28
N GLU A 189 -14.07 -3.39 26.12
CA GLU A 189 -14.32 -4.48 27.07
C GLU A 189 -14.40 -5.77 26.26
N ASP A 190 -13.26 -6.39 26.01
CA ASP A 190 -13.29 -7.82 25.77
C ASP A 190 -13.55 -8.52 27.11
N ALA A 191 -14.10 -9.73 27.04
CA ALA A 191 -14.36 -10.55 28.23
C ALA A 191 -13.09 -10.91 29.03
N SER A 192 -11.90 -10.44 28.61
CA SER A 192 -10.60 -10.76 29.19
C SER A 192 -10.16 -9.79 30.29
N GLY A 193 -10.78 -8.61 30.40
CA GLY A 193 -10.49 -7.65 31.46
C GLY A 193 -9.08 -7.03 31.38
N ALA A 194 -8.49 -6.95 30.18
CA ALA A 194 -7.20 -6.32 29.95
C ALA A 194 -7.23 -4.81 30.28
N MET A 195 -6.16 -4.33 30.92
CA MET A 195 -6.02 -2.93 31.35
C MET A 195 -5.67 -2.01 30.18
N HIS A 196 -6.50 -0.99 29.94
CA HIS A 196 -6.30 0.01 28.89
C HIS A 196 -5.72 1.30 29.48
N ALA A 197 -4.41 1.37 29.77
CA ALA A 197 -3.84 2.60 30.32
C ALA A 197 -3.69 3.71 29.27
N ALA A 198 -4.01 4.95 29.66
CA ALA A 198 -3.56 6.16 28.97
C ALA A 198 -2.19 6.56 29.53
N PHE A 199 -1.27 6.98 28.67
CA PHE A 199 0.09 7.38 29.07
C PHE A 199 0.76 8.20 27.98
N ILE A 200 1.92 8.77 28.30
CA ILE A 200 2.76 9.55 27.40
C ILE A 200 4.09 8.83 27.19
N VAL A 201 4.60 8.86 25.97
CA VAL A 201 5.93 8.36 25.62
C VAL A 201 6.77 9.52 25.14
N VAL A 202 8.05 9.49 25.50
CA VAL A 202 9.03 10.50 25.09
C VAL A 202 9.94 9.89 24.05
N LEU A 203 10.10 10.59 22.93
CA LEU A 203 10.81 10.14 21.74
C LEU A 203 11.89 11.17 21.39
N ASP A 204 12.96 10.72 20.74
CA ASP A 204 13.93 11.61 20.14
C ASP A 204 13.37 12.33 18.89
N PRO A 205 14.01 13.41 18.41
CA PRO A 205 13.48 14.20 17.29
C PRO A 205 13.37 13.45 15.97
N ASP A 206 14.18 12.40 15.78
CA ASP A 206 14.15 11.57 14.59
C ASP A 206 13.20 10.37 14.76
N LEU A 207 12.56 10.27 15.93
CA LEU A 207 11.63 9.20 16.30
C LEU A 207 12.27 7.83 16.10
N SER A 208 13.55 7.69 16.42
CA SER A 208 14.35 6.48 16.31
C SER A 208 14.47 5.69 17.62
N ARG A 209 14.20 6.32 18.77
CA ARG A 209 14.21 5.67 20.09
C ARG A 209 13.30 6.35 21.12
N GLU A 210 12.80 5.52 22.05
CA GLU A 210 12.23 6.01 23.30
C GLU A 210 13.34 6.65 24.16
N ILE A 211 13.00 7.75 24.84
CA ILE A 211 13.88 8.42 25.80
C ILE A 211 13.39 8.13 27.21
N PRO A 212 14.03 7.20 27.94
CA PRO A 212 13.65 6.92 29.32
C PRO A 212 13.93 8.10 30.23
N LEU A 213 12.94 8.45 31.05
CA LEU A 213 13.05 9.44 32.12
C LEU A 213 13.06 8.73 33.49
N ALA A 214 13.45 9.44 34.54
CA ALA A 214 13.55 8.86 35.88
C ALA A 214 12.24 8.28 36.43
N ALA A 215 11.09 8.84 36.04
CA ALA A 215 9.76 8.39 36.42
C ALA A 215 9.13 7.46 35.37
N SER A 216 9.81 7.18 34.26
CA SER A 216 9.32 6.27 33.24
C SER A 216 9.16 4.86 33.80
N ARG A 217 8.10 4.18 33.38
CA ARG A 217 7.84 2.79 33.70
C ARG A 217 7.45 2.02 32.44
N PRO A 218 7.87 0.76 32.30
CA PRO A 218 7.37 -0.07 31.21
C PRO A 218 5.85 -0.28 31.32
N THR A 219 5.13 -0.24 30.19
CA THR A 219 3.66 -0.38 30.15
C THR A 219 3.25 -1.25 28.95
N CYS A 220 2.36 -2.22 29.20
CA CYS A 220 1.84 -3.12 28.17
C CYS A 220 0.59 -2.54 27.50
N THR A 221 0.38 -2.87 26.22
CA THR A 221 -0.80 -2.41 25.45
C THR A 221 -1.69 -3.55 24.95
N THR A 222 -1.69 -4.70 25.62
CA THR A 222 -2.24 -5.98 25.12
C THR A 222 -3.61 -5.84 24.44
N ALA A 223 -3.58 -5.90 23.11
CA ALA A 223 -4.71 -6.22 22.22
C ALA A 223 -4.34 -7.44 21.35
N GLY A 224 -3.70 -8.45 21.97
CA GLY A 224 -3.39 -9.73 21.34
C GLY A 224 -4.65 -10.59 21.31
N ARG A 225 -5.39 -10.53 20.21
CA ARG A 225 -6.67 -11.21 19.99
C ARG A 225 -6.53 -12.72 19.73
N THR A 226 -5.57 -13.42 20.35
CA THR A 226 -5.54 -14.89 20.30
C THR A 226 -6.39 -15.43 21.44
N PRO A 227 -7.55 -16.05 21.20
CA PRO A 227 -8.39 -16.63 22.25
C PRO A 227 -7.77 -17.84 22.97
N PHE A 228 -6.48 -18.14 22.76
CA PHE A 228 -5.93 -19.46 23.00
C PHE A 228 -4.72 -19.57 23.95
N GLN A 229 -4.12 -18.49 24.45
CA GLN A 229 -3.07 -18.64 25.48
C GLN A 229 -3.14 -17.55 26.54
N GLY A 230 -3.05 -17.97 27.80
CA GLY A 230 -3.29 -17.17 28.99
C GLY A 230 -2.45 -15.89 29.07
N ILE A 231 -3.12 -14.83 29.49
CA ILE A 231 -2.57 -13.52 29.82
C ILE A 231 -1.72 -13.70 31.09
N GLY A 232 -0.40 -13.85 30.92
CA GLY A 232 0.53 -14.04 32.04
C GLY A 232 1.80 -13.21 31.92
N ASP A 233 2.41 -13.14 30.73
CA ASP A 233 3.78 -12.64 30.63
C ASP A 233 3.95 -11.59 29.52
N CYS A 234 3.88 -10.31 29.88
CA CYS A 234 4.29 -9.20 29.01
C CYS A 234 5.78 -9.26 28.59
N TYR A 235 6.57 -10.21 29.09
CA TYR A 235 8.03 -10.24 28.92
C TYR A 235 8.66 -11.61 28.61
N ASN A 236 7.92 -12.73 28.67
CA ASN A 236 8.57 -14.06 28.64
C ASN A 236 8.44 -14.85 27.34
N ASP A 237 7.56 -14.49 26.40
CA ASP A 237 7.66 -15.04 25.05
C ASP A 237 8.61 -14.15 24.24
N GLY A 238 9.74 -14.70 23.79
CA GLY A 238 10.72 -13.95 22.99
C GLY A 238 10.23 -13.60 21.59
N ARG A 239 8.92 -13.51 21.33
CA ARG A 239 8.35 -13.35 19.99
C ARG A 239 7.32 -12.22 19.84
N THR A 240 6.67 -11.70 20.88
CA THR A 240 5.49 -10.81 20.67
C THR A 240 5.13 -9.76 21.75
N ALA A 241 6.07 -9.22 22.54
CA ALA A 241 5.73 -8.18 23.52
C ALA A 241 5.58 -6.76 22.91
N ALA A 242 4.34 -6.35 22.63
CA ALA A 242 3.93 -4.96 22.37
C ALA A 242 3.99 -4.13 23.68
N ALA A 243 5.19 -3.76 24.12
CA ALA A 243 5.39 -3.00 25.36
C ALA A 243 6.16 -1.71 25.08
N PHE A 244 5.67 -0.59 25.62
CA PHE A 244 6.44 0.65 25.72
C PHE A 244 7.39 0.54 26.90
N GLN A 245 8.67 0.86 26.69
CA GLN A 245 9.69 0.68 27.73
C GLN A 245 9.71 1.83 28.74
N SER A 246 9.20 3.00 28.35
CA SER A 246 9.45 4.23 29.09
C SER A 246 8.26 5.19 29.21
N ALA A 247 7.05 4.66 29.40
CA ALA A 247 5.84 5.46 29.57
C ALA A 247 5.88 6.32 30.84
N ILE A 248 5.40 7.56 30.75
CA ILE A 248 5.16 8.50 31.85
C ILE A 248 3.67 8.86 31.89
N ASP A 249 3.25 9.48 32.99
CA ASP A 249 1.86 9.88 33.22
C ASP A 249 0.81 8.78 33.03
N ILE A 250 1.12 7.58 33.53
CA ILE A 250 0.23 6.43 33.42
C ILE A 250 -1.02 6.67 34.26
N VAL A 251 -2.19 6.56 33.63
CA VAL A 251 -3.50 6.65 34.28
C VAL A 251 -4.27 5.35 34.05
N ASP A 252 -4.38 4.55 35.12
CA ASP A 252 -5.04 3.24 35.08
C ASP A 252 -6.56 3.36 34.93
N VAL A 253 -7.12 2.64 33.96
CA VAL A 253 -8.58 2.48 33.81
C VAL A 253 -9.09 1.56 34.91
N HIS A 254 -9.76 2.14 35.90
CA HIS A 254 -10.42 1.38 36.95
C HIS A 254 -11.61 0.60 36.37
N ARG A 255 -11.74 -0.68 36.75
CA ARG A 255 -12.92 -1.52 36.47
C ARG A 255 -14.19 -0.80 36.93
N GLY A 256 -15.16 -0.63 36.02
CA GLY A 256 -16.51 -0.17 36.34
C GLY A 256 -16.90 1.25 35.87
N LYS A 257 -16.02 1.97 35.17
CA LYS A 257 -16.36 3.22 34.47
C LYS A 257 -15.96 3.10 33.00
N ALA A 258 -16.73 3.72 32.09
CA ALA A 258 -16.49 3.66 30.65
C ALA A 258 -15.05 4.09 30.30
N VAL A 259 -14.38 3.29 29.47
CA VAL A 259 -12.92 3.36 29.21
C VAL A 259 -12.44 4.72 28.67
N ARG A 260 -13.30 5.47 27.96
CA ARG A 260 -13.02 6.86 27.51
C ARG A 260 -12.78 7.90 28.60
N GLN A 261 -12.97 7.59 29.88
CA GLN A 261 -12.84 8.61 30.93
C GLN A 261 -11.39 9.01 31.22
N ASN A 262 -10.37 8.21 30.89
CA ASN A 262 -8.99 8.50 31.28
C ASN A 262 -8.08 9.01 30.15
N ASP A 263 -8.63 9.21 28.95
CA ASP A 263 -7.83 9.57 27.77
C ASP A 263 -7.11 10.90 27.94
N VAL A 264 -5.89 10.97 27.39
CA VAL A 264 -5.26 12.26 27.10
C VAL A 264 -6.07 12.92 25.98
N THR A 265 -6.45 14.16 26.21
CA THR A 265 -7.35 14.99 25.39
C THR A 265 -6.67 16.28 24.91
N GLY A 266 -5.40 16.47 25.28
CA GLY A 266 -4.55 17.58 24.89
C GLY A 266 -3.17 17.46 25.51
N LEU A 267 -2.15 17.90 24.79
CA LEU A 267 -0.76 17.84 25.23
C LEU A 267 -0.07 19.16 24.87
N ALA A 268 0.72 19.70 25.78
CA ALA A 268 1.56 20.87 25.50
C ALA A 268 2.87 20.77 26.27
N VAL A 269 3.97 21.25 25.69
CA VAL A 269 5.28 21.23 26.34
C VAL A 269 5.95 22.59 26.23
N GLN A 270 6.60 23.01 27.32
CA GLN A 270 7.34 24.26 27.32
C GLN A 270 8.52 24.17 26.33
N PRO A 271 8.61 25.06 25.33
CA PRO A 271 9.61 24.95 24.27
C PRO A 271 11.05 25.11 24.76
N GLY A 272 11.99 24.47 24.05
CA GLY A 272 13.43 24.56 24.25
C GLY A 272 13.98 23.78 25.46
N ALA A 273 15.30 23.57 25.48
CA ALA A 273 16.04 22.86 26.52
C ALA A 273 15.83 23.42 27.94
N ARG A 274 15.64 24.75 28.01
CA ARG A 274 15.48 25.48 29.28
C ARG A 274 14.08 25.34 29.86
N GLY A 275 13.08 25.02 29.04
CA GLY A 275 11.76 24.67 29.53
C GLY A 275 11.83 23.46 30.47
N ARG A 276 10.91 23.39 31.44
CA ARG A 276 10.85 22.28 32.41
C ARG A 276 9.52 21.52 32.36
N LEU A 277 8.46 22.14 31.85
CA LEU A 277 7.11 21.63 32.05
C LEU A 277 6.54 20.92 30.81
N LEU A 278 5.83 19.83 31.07
CA LEU A 278 4.93 19.13 30.15
C LEU A 278 3.53 19.13 30.79
N PHE A 279 2.51 19.36 29.99
CA PHE A 279 1.11 19.46 30.43
C PHE A 279 0.29 18.42 29.68
N ALA A 280 -0.51 17.66 30.41
CA ALA A 280 -1.40 16.64 29.86
C ALA A 280 -2.83 16.86 30.36
N ALA A 281 -3.75 17.07 29.43
CA ALA A 281 -5.17 17.23 29.72
C ALA A 281 -5.86 15.87 29.73
N HIS A 282 -6.59 15.55 30.79
CA HIS A 282 -7.45 14.38 30.89
C HIS A 282 -8.90 14.81 31.11
N GLY A 283 -9.60 15.15 30.02
CA GLY A 283 -10.94 15.71 30.08
C GLY A 283 -12.00 14.77 30.66
N GLY A 284 -11.83 13.44 30.54
CA GLY A 284 -12.81 12.49 31.09
C GLY A 284 -12.72 12.26 32.61
N ILE A 285 -11.60 12.63 33.23
CA ILE A 285 -11.43 12.71 34.70
C ILE A 285 -11.31 14.15 35.20
N ASP A 286 -11.64 15.12 34.34
CA ASP A 286 -11.68 16.54 34.69
C ASP A 286 -10.37 17.05 35.32
N ALA A 287 -9.21 16.62 34.81
CA ALA A 287 -7.92 16.90 35.42
C ALA A 287 -6.84 17.34 34.40
N LEU A 288 -6.05 18.34 34.79
CA LEU A 288 -4.81 18.73 34.13
C LEU A 288 -3.62 18.23 34.94
N HIS A 289 -2.78 17.39 34.33
CA HIS A 289 -1.51 16.97 34.91
C HIS A 289 -0.37 17.88 34.44
N VAL A 290 0.46 18.31 35.39
CA VAL A 290 1.70 19.05 35.13
C VAL A 290 2.85 18.13 35.48
N LEU A 291 3.78 17.93 34.56
CA LEU A 291 4.93 17.06 34.71
C LEU A 291 6.23 17.84 34.52
N ASP A 292 7.28 17.40 35.21
CA ASP A 292 8.65 17.76 34.87
C ASP A 292 9.08 16.94 33.65
N LYS A 293 9.28 17.59 32.51
CA LYS A 293 9.60 16.91 31.24
C LYS A 293 11.01 16.27 31.22
N ARG A 294 11.86 16.58 32.20
CA ARG A 294 13.22 16.02 32.33
C ARG A 294 13.20 14.72 33.12
N THR A 295 12.35 14.62 34.13
CA THR A 295 12.26 13.45 35.01
C THR A 295 11.03 12.60 34.76
N GLY A 296 9.99 13.15 34.12
CA GLY A 296 8.66 12.53 33.96
C GLY A 296 7.81 12.58 35.23
N GLN A 297 8.29 13.24 36.30
CA GLN A 297 7.59 13.30 37.58
C GLN A 297 6.37 14.22 37.48
N ARG A 298 5.22 13.76 37.97
CA ARG A 298 4.02 14.61 38.11
C ARG A 298 4.24 15.62 39.26
N LEU A 299 4.15 16.90 38.92
CA LEU A 299 4.33 18.04 39.83
C LEU A 299 3.00 18.54 40.40
N GLN A 300 1.94 18.51 39.60
CA GLN A 300 0.60 18.96 40.00
C GLN A 300 -0.48 18.15 39.29
N VAL A 301 -1.60 17.96 39.98
CA VAL A 301 -2.90 17.59 39.39
C VAL A 301 -3.85 18.74 39.70
N LEU A 302 -4.31 19.45 38.68
CA LEU A 302 -5.28 20.53 38.82
C LEU A 302 -6.65 20.04 38.36
N PRO A 303 -7.69 20.07 39.22
CA PRO A 303 -9.07 19.86 38.79
C PRO A 303 -9.47 20.94 37.78
N LEU A 304 -9.75 20.55 36.55
CA LEU A 304 -10.15 21.43 35.45
C LEU A 304 -11.16 20.68 34.56
N PRO A 305 -12.46 20.89 34.78
CA PRO A 305 -13.50 20.12 34.10
C PRO A 305 -13.45 20.22 32.58
N GLY A 306 -13.58 19.08 31.90
CA GLY A 306 -13.58 18.96 30.45
C GLY A 306 -12.35 19.57 29.77
N VAL A 307 -11.20 19.61 30.46
CA VAL A 307 -9.95 20.12 29.88
C VAL A 307 -9.58 19.30 28.65
N ALA A 308 -9.20 19.97 27.58
CA ALA A 308 -8.72 19.42 26.32
C ALA A 308 -7.67 20.39 25.74
N ASN A 309 -7.07 20.03 24.60
CA ASN A 309 -6.19 20.83 23.74
C ASN A 309 -5.51 22.05 24.39
N LEU A 310 -4.19 21.96 24.52
CA LEU A 310 -3.38 22.88 25.29
C LEU A 310 -2.38 23.61 24.39
N ALA A 311 -2.01 24.84 24.76
CA ALA A 311 -0.83 25.50 24.19
C ALA A 311 -0.10 26.28 25.27
N VAL A 312 1.23 26.31 25.23
CA VAL A 312 2.04 27.02 26.21
C VAL A 312 2.99 27.98 25.52
N CYS A 313 3.10 29.19 26.06
CA CYS A 313 3.98 30.20 25.50
C CYS A 313 5.47 29.88 25.78
N ARG A 314 6.32 30.26 24.83
CA ARG A 314 7.77 30.35 25.01
C ARG A 314 8.13 31.64 25.75
N ASN A 315 8.06 31.65 27.08
CA ASN A 315 8.58 32.80 27.83
C ASN A 315 10.12 32.83 27.77
N ASP A 316 10.66 33.81 27.03
CA ASP A 316 12.11 34.09 26.94
C ASP A 316 12.63 35.04 28.03
N THR A 317 11.73 35.60 28.85
CA THR A 317 12.09 36.67 29.76
C THR A 317 13.09 36.14 30.79
N GLN A 318 14.27 36.77 30.84
CA GLN A 318 15.41 36.41 31.68
C GLN A 318 15.10 36.26 33.19
N SER A 319 13.91 36.64 33.67
CA SER A 319 13.45 36.41 35.05
C SER A 319 12.83 35.03 35.31
N GLY A 320 12.48 34.25 34.27
CA GLY A 320 12.29 32.79 34.31
C GLY A 320 11.29 32.18 35.31
N ALA A 321 10.45 32.96 36.00
CA ALA A 321 9.62 32.47 37.11
C ALA A 321 8.19 32.04 36.72
N THR A 322 7.65 32.53 35.60
CA THR A 322 6.30 32.17 35.14
C THR A 322 6.20 31.96 33.63
N THR A 323 5.19 31.20 33.19
CA THR A 323 4.74 31.08 31.79
C THR A 323 3.22 31.12 31.69
N GLU A 324 2.69 31.21 30.47
CA GLU A 324 1.26 31.22 30.18
C GLU A 324 0.85 29.89 29.52
N LEU A 325 -0.13 29.22 30.11
CA LEU A 325 -0.78 28.04 29.57
C LEU A 325 -2.19 28.43 29.09
N TRP A 326 -2.52 28.09 27.85
CA TRP A 326 -3.85 28.18 27.30
C TRP A 326 -4.47 26.80 27.24
N ALA A 327 -5.75 26.71 27.61
CA ALA A 327 -6.49 25.46 27.62
C ALA A 327 -7.92 25.66 27.13
N ILE A 328 -8.41 24.68 26.38
CA ILE A 328 -9.84 24.47 26.22
C ILE A 328 -10.33 23.73 27.46
N HIS A 329 -11.38 24.23 28.11
CA HIS A 329 -11.99 23.55 29.25
C HIS A 329 -13.47 23.93 29.38
N ARG A 330 -14.21 23.24 30.25
CA ARG A 330 -15.59 23.59 30.59
C ARG A 330 -15.62 24.82 31.49
N GLY A 331 -16.28 25.88 31.04
CA GLY A 331 -16.50 27.11 31.81
C GLY A 331 -17.62 26.96 32.84
N ALA A 332 -17.84 28.00 33.66
CA ALA A 332 -18.85 28.00 34.71
C ALA A 332 -20.28 27.76 34.19
N ALA A 333 -20.57 28.18 32.96
CA ALA A 333 -21.85 27.96 32.28
C ALA A 333 -21.95 26.58 31.59
N GLY A 334 -21.01 25.67 31.83
CA GLY A 334 -21.09 24.27 31.38
C GLY A 334 -20.68 24.00 29.93
N HIS A 335 -20.41 25.03 29.13
CA HIS A 335 -19.89 24.92 27.75
C HIS A 335 -18.36 25.04 27.69
N ALA A 336 -17.76 24.56 26.60
CA ALA A 336 -16.32 24.68 26.37
C ALA A 336 -15.92 26.14 26.11
N VAL A 337 -14.86 26.59 26.77
CA VAL A 337 -14.27 27.93 26.66
C VAL A 337 -12.75 27.83 26.50
N VAL A 338 -12.13 28.89 26.01
CA VAL A 338 -10.67 29.02 25.92
C VAL A 338 -10.19 30.00 26.96
N SER A 339 -9.30 29.56 27.85
CA SER A 339 -8.80 30.38 28.95
C SER A 339 -7.28 30.31 29.08
N ARG A 340 -6.71 31.40 29.60
CA ARG A 340 -5.29 31.56 29.91
C ARG A 340 -5.06 31.41 31.41
N PHE A 341 -4.07 30.61 31.78
CA PHE A 341 -3.62 30.37 33.14
C PHE A 341 -2.15 30.78 33.29
N THR A 342 -1.82 31.40 34.42
CA THR A 342 -0.42 31.65 34.80
C THR A 342 0.15 30.39 35.43
N VAL A 343 1.40 30.07 35.09
CA VAL A 343 2.11 28.89 35.60
C VAL A 343 3.43 29.32 36.23
N ASP A 344 3.69 28.94 37.47
CA ASP A 344 5.01 29.02 38.10
C ASP A 344 5.92 27.95 37.48
N THR A 345 6.93 28.37 36.72
CA THR A 345 7.83 27.47 35.97
C THR A 345 8.83 26.76 36.88
N GLN A 346 9.08 27.27 38.08
CA GLN A 346 9.99 26.65 39.04
C GLN A 346 9.27 25.57 39.86
N ARG A 347 8.03 25.82 40.27
CA ARG A 347 7.24 24.85 41.06
C ARG A 347 6.37 23.93 40.21
N GLY A 348 6.09 24.30 38.96
CA GLY A 348 5.12 23.61 38.12
C GLY A 348 3.69 23.80 38.62
N GLN A 349 3.39 24.96 39.23
CA GLN A 349 2.06 25.27 39.76
C GLN A 349 1.28 26.16 38.80
N VAL A 350 0.18 25.65 38.26
CA VAL A 350 -0.82 26.36 37.47
C VAL A 350 -1.80 27.03 38.44
N ALA A 351 -2.13 28.30 38.17
CA ALA A 351 -3.13 29.04 38.93
C ALA A 351 -4.50 28.35 38.85
N ALA A 352 -5.22 28.30 39.96
CA ALA A 352 -6.53 27.64 40.03
C ALA A 352 -7.65 28.39 39.28
N GLN A 353 -7.43 29.66 38.94
CA GLN A 353 -8.39 30.50 38.22
C GLN A 353 -7.72 31.05 36.95
N PRO A 354 -8.47 31.16 35.84
CA PRO A 354 -7.94 31.76 34.63
C PRO A 354 -7.75 33.27 34.79
N GLY A 355 -6.67 33.81 34.21
CA GLY A 355 -6.41 35.25 34.16
C GLY A 355 -7.08 35.95 32.99
N LEU A 356 -7.58 35.19 32.01
CA LEU A 356 -8.34 35.66 30.85
C LEU A 356 -9.13 34.49 30.26
N THR A 357 -10.37 34.76 29.84
CA THR A 357 -11.20 33.83 29.06
C THR A 357 -11.65 34.56 27.81
N LEU A 358 -11.54 33.92 26.65
CA LEU A 358 -11.93 34.55 25.38
C LEU A 358 -13.45 34.83 25.36
N PRO A 359 -13.88 35.98 24.83
CA PRO A 359 -15.29 36.35 24.79
C PRO A 359 -16.05 35.68 23.63
N GLY A 360 -17.36 35.48 23.84
CA GLY A 360 -18.32 35.11 22.80
C GLY A 360 -18.55 33.59 22.63
N PRO A 361 -19.72 33.19 22.08
CA PRO A 361 -20.01 31.79 21.84
C PRO A 361 -19.17 31.25 20.68
N MET A 362 -18.41 30.20 20.95
CA MET A 362 -17.71 29.39 19.98
C MET A 362 -17.60 27.95 20.49
N ILE A 363 -17.45 26.99 19.57
CA ILE A 363 -17.09 25.61 19.89
C ILE A 363 -15.58 25.50 19.62
N PRO A 364 -14.70 25.67 20.62
CA PRO A 364 -13.27 25.59 20.41
C PRO A 364 -12.85 24.14 20.22
N LEU A 365 -12.14 23.85 19.11
CA LEU A 365 -11.71 22.49 18.76
C LEU A 365 -10.21 22.29 18.99
N ALA A 366 -9.39 23.26 18.62
CA ALA A 366 -7.93 23.24 18.80
C ALA A 366 -7.40 24.66 18.95
N LEU A 367 -6.20 24.81 19.50
CA LEU A 367 -5.56 26.12 19.68
C LEU A 367 -4.03 26.02 19.57
N ALA A 368 -3.40 27.09 19.09
CA ALA A 368 -1.95 27.17 18.95
C ALA A 368 -1.47 28.61 19.16
N LEU A 369 -0.28 28.77 19.71
CA LEU A 369 0.36 30.08 19.88
C LEU A 369 1.41 30.29 18.79
N SER A 370 1.45 31.50 18.24
CA SER A 370 2.54 31.93 17.37
C SER A 370 3.90 31.80 18.07
N PRO A 371 5.03 31.66 17.35
CA PRO A 371 6.35 31.45 17.95
C PRO A 371 6.79 32.58 18.91
N SER A 372 6.29 33.80 18.68
CA SER A 372 6.52 34.98 19.52
C SER A 372 5.49 35.16 20.64
N CYS A 373 4.50 34.28 20.74
CA CYS A 373 3.31 34.41 21.58
C CYS A 373 2.57 35.74 21.43
N ALA A 374 2.72 36.42 20.30
CA ALA A 374 2.01 37.68 20.03
C ALA A 374 0.56 37.44 19.55
N GLU A 375 0.23 36.19 19.25
CA GLU A 375 -1.02 35.76 18.66
C GLU A 375 -1.38 34.33 19.10
N LEU A 376 -2.66 34.13 19.41
CA LEU A 376 -3.31 32.85 19.67
C LEU A 376 -4.27 32.54 18.52
N ALA A 377 -4.09 31.43 17.84
CA ALA A 377 -5.05 30.93 16.87
C ALA A 377 -5.93 29.85 17.52
N VAL A 378 -7.23 29.85 17.19
CA VAL A 378 -8.20 28.89 17.70
C VAL A 378 -9.09 28.40 16.56
N ILE A 379 -9.26 27.09 16.42
CA ILE A 379 -10.28 26.51 15.53
C ILE A 379 -11.63 26.62 16.22
N ALA A 380 -12.57 27.30 15.56
CA ALA A 380 -13.96 27.43 15.97
C ALA A 380 -14.85 26.56 15.07
N GLY A 381 -15.37 25.47 15.65
CA GLY A 381 -16.34 24.56 15.02
C GLY A 381 -17.78 25.10 15.02
N GLY A 382 -18.75 24.18 14.97
CA GLY A 382 -20.18 24.48 14.94
C GLY A 382 -20.57 25.30 13.71
N GLU A 383 -21.35 26.36 13.91
CA GLU A 383 -21.77 27.24 12.82
C GLU A 383 -20.65 28.15 12.28
N ARG A 384 -19.49 28.22 12.94
CA ARG A 384 -18.39 29.07 12.48
C ARG A 384 -17.56 28.39 11.41
N GLN A 385 -17.04 27.19 11.67
CA GLN A 385 -16.12 26.47 10.77
C GLN A 385 -14.94 27.35 10.29
N GLN A 386 -14.30 28.07 11.23
CA GLN A 386 -13.24 29.04 10.95
C GLN A 386 -12.05 28.87 11.90
N VAL A 387 -10.89 29.38 11.49
CA VAL A 387 -9.77 29.64 12.41
C VAL A 387 -9.80 31.11 12.79
N LEU A 388 -9.78 31.40 14.08
CA LEU A 388 -9.85 32.76 14.63
C LEU A 388 -8.52 33.11 15.30
N GLY A 389 -8.00 34.32 15.05
CA GLY A 389 -6.81 34.84 15.69
C GLY A 389 -7.12 35.85 16.76
N PHE A 390 -6.47 35.75 17.91
CA PHE A 390 -6.67 36.61 19.07
C PHE A 390 -5.35 37.20 19.55
N ASP A 391 -5.44 38.40 20.12
CA ASP A 391 -4.41 38.95 20.99
C ASP A 391 -4.42 38.17 22.32
N PRO A 392 -3.35 37.43 22.68
CA PRO A 392 -3.33 36.64 23.90
C PRO A 392 -3.30 37.50 25.18
N ARG A 393 -2.95 38.79 25.09
CA ARG A 393 -2.92 39.68 26.26
C ARG A 393 -4.28 40.23 26.62
N THR A 394 -5.09 40.56 25.60
CA THR A 394 -6.37 41.25 25.76
C THR A 394 -7.59 40.38 25.46
N GLY A 395 -7.40 39.26 24.75
CA GLY A 395 -8.49 38.39 24.28
C GLY A 395 -9.27 38.94 23.09
N VAL A 396 -8.82 40.06 22.50
CA VAL A 396 -9.48 40.68 21.35
C VAL A 396 -9.18 39.90 20.08
N GLN A 397 -10.22 39.54 19.32
CA GLN A 397 -10.07 38.91 18.01
C GLN A 397 -9.44 39.89 17.00
N ARG A 398 -8.39 39.46 16.30
CA ARG A 398 -7.66 40.24 15.29
C ARG A 398 -8.03 39.87 13.86
N TRP A 399 -8.27 38.60 13.60
CA TRP A 399 -8.59 38.10 12.26
C TRP A 399 -9.43 36.81 12.31
N ALA A 400 -10.00 36.46 11.16
CA ALA A 400 -10.64 35.18 10.90
C ALA A 400 -10.14 34.63 9.56
N LEU A 401 -9.84 33.34 9.51
CA LEU A 401 -9.45 32.59 8.33
C LEU A 401 -10.53 31.55 8.05
N GLY A 402 -11.08 31.59 6.84
CA GLY A 402 -12.17 30.72 6.39
C GLY A 402 -13.49 31.47 6.19
N GLU A 403 -14.37 30.93 5.37
CA GLU A 403 -15.76 31.39 5.19
C GLU A 403 -16.64 30.88 6.35
N ALA A 404 -17.34 31.79 7.03
CA ALA A 404 -18.22 31.43 8.15
C ALA A 404 -19.31 30.44 7.69
N GLY A 405 -19.55 29.39 8.49
CA GLY A 405 -20.53 28.35 8.17
C GLY A 405 -20.03 27.25 7.23
N GLY A 406 -18.76 27.29 6.81
CA GLY A 406 -18.10 26.20 6.07
C GLY A 406 -18.84 25.81 4.80
N TYR A 407 -18.91 24.50 4.50
CA TYR A 407 -19.61 23.99 3.32
C TYR A 407 -21.14 23.99 3.48
N ARG A 408 -21.65 23.92 4.71
CA ARG A 408 -23.10 23.96 4.98
C ARG A 408 -23.73 25.26 4.49
N SER A 409 -23.07 26.39 4.69
CA SER A 409 -23.63 27.72 4.38
C SER A 409 -23.21 28.25 3.01
N ASN A 410 -22.07 27.81 2.48
CA ASN A 410 -21.46 28.45 1.30
C ASN A 410 -21.44 27.54 0.05
N GLY A 411 -22.11 26.39 0.10
CA GLY A 411 -22.23 25.44 -1.01
C GLY A 411 -21.03 24.48 -1.12
N PRO A 412 -21.07 23.55 -2.08
CA PRO A 412 -20.18 22.40 -2.09
C PRO A 412 -18.80 22.68 -2.71
N GLU A 413 -18.60 23.81 -3.40
CA GLU A 413 -17.33 24.12 -4.09
C GLU A 413 -16.13 24.10 -3.12
N VAL A 414 -15.07 23.38 -3.51
CA VAL A 414 -13.86 23.26 -2.70
C VAL A 414 -12.97 24.46 -2.93
N ARG A 415 -12.71 25.21 -1.85
CA ARG A 415 -11.85 26.40 -1.85
C ARG A 415 -10.81 26.30 -0.73
N PRO A 416 -9.65 26.98 -0.86
CA PRO A 416 -8.66 27.00 0.22
C PRO A 416 -9.19 27.60 1.53
N GLN A 417 -10.08 28.59 1.42
CA GLN A 417 -10.67 29.32 2.56
C GLN A 417 -12.04 28.76 2.99
N ARG A 418 -12.34 27.49 2.72
CA ARG A 418 -13.60 26.87 3.18
C ARG A 418 -13.26 25.58 3.89
N PHE A 419 -13.61 25.47 5.17
CA PHE A 419 -13.24 24.33 6.01
C PHE A 419 -14.46 23.50 6.38
N SER A 420 -14.23 22.22 6.68
CA SER A 420 -15.15 21.37 7.43
C SER A 420 -14.37 20.65 8.54
N PHE A 421 -14.54 21.13 9.76
CA PHE A 421 -14.02 20.48 10.96
C PHE A 421 -14.90 19.32 11.43
N ILE A 422 -15.89 18.92 10.62
CA ILE A 422 -16.80 17.81 10.89
C ILE A 422 -16.10 16.49 10.52
N ASP A 423 -15.94 15.63 11.52
CA ASP A 423 -15.39 14.27 11.35
C ASP A 423 -16.52 13.26 11.07
N ARG A 424 -17.54 13.31 11.93
CA ARG A 424 -18.63 12.34 11.92
C ARG A 424 -19.95 13.01 12.27
N VAL A 425 -20.99 12.63 11.55
CA VAL A 425 -22.39 12.92 11.86
C VAL A 425 -23.10 11.59 12.09
N ASP A 426 -23.47 11.34 13.33
CA ASP A 426 -24.37 10.26 13.74
C ASP A 426 -25.79 10.83 13.91
N GLU A 427 -26.49 10.98 12.79
CA GLU A 427 -27.84 11.55 12.78
C GLU A 427 -28.84 10.73 13.61
N ALA A 428 -28.68 9.41 13.66
CA ALA A 428 -29.55 8.54 14.46
C ALA A 428 -29.49 8.86 15.96
N ARG A 429 -28.39 9.47 16.41
CA ARG A 429 -28.21 9.94 17.79
C ARG A 429 -28.20 11.47 17.90
N GLY A 430 -28.35 12.19 16.80
CA GLY A 430 -28.22 13.65 16.73
C GLY A 430 -26.83 14.16 17.14
N GLN A 431 -25.78 13.35 16.96
CA GLN A 431 -24.42 13.70 17.39
C GLN A 431 -23.53 14.10 16.22
N VAL A 432 -22.91 15.27 16.31
CA VAL A 432 -21.85 15.71 15.40
C VAL A 432 -20.54 15.70 16.17
N SER A 433 -19.56 14.95 15.68
CA SER A 433 -18.18 14.97 16.16
C SER A 433 -17.37 15.90 15.28
N GLU A 434 -16.71 16.86 15.90
CA GLU A 434 -15.83 17.80 15.23
C GLU A 434 -14.44 17.73 15.84
N PHE A 435 -13.41 17.90 15.03
CA PHE A 435 -12.06 18.17 15.49
C PHE A 435 -11.30 18.98 14.44
N GLY A 436 -10.15 19.50 14.83
CA GLY A 436 -9.21 20.11 13.92
C GLY A 436 -7.81 20.02 14.50
N LEU A 437 -6.82 20.22 13.65
CA LEU A 437 -5.42 20.30 14.05
C LEU A 437 -4.86 21.63 13.62
N LEU A 438 -4.04 22.22 14.48
CA LEU A 438 -3.55 23.59 14.35
C LEU A 438 -2.17 23.68 14.97
N ASP A 439 -1.19 24.17 14.22
CA ASP A 439 0.10 24.55 14.81
C ASP A 439 0.84 25.61 13.98
N TYR A 440 1.77 26.31 14.61
CA TYR A 440 2.64 27.29 13.97
C TYR A 440 4.02 26.72 13.66
N ALA A 441 4.50 26.98 12.44
CA ALA A 441 5.92 26.85 12.15
C ALA A 441 6.74 27.99 12.78
N PRO A 442 8.05 27.80 13.02
CA PRO A 442 8.92 28.83 13.58
C PRO A 442 8.97 30.15 12.78
N ASN A 443 8.68 30.11 11.48
CA ASN A 443 8.63 31.29 10.62
C ASN A 443 7.29 32.06 10.69
N GLY A 444 6.32 31.57 11.47
CA GLY A 444 5.00 32.19 11.63
C GLY A 444 3.92 31.65 10.68
N ASP A 445 4.25 30.69 9.82
CA ASP A 445 3.25 30.00 9.00
C ASP A 445 2.33 29.16 9.88
N LEU A 446 1.07 29.08 9.50
CA LEU A 446 0.02 28.37 10.21
C LEU A 446 -0.39 27.13 9.44
N PHE A 447 -0.36 25.98 10.09
CA PHE A 447 -0.84 24.72 9.55
C PHE A 447 -2.23 24.45 10.09
N VAL A 448 -3.17 24.12 9.20
CA VAL A 448 -4.58 23.86 9.53
C VAL A 448 -4.97 22.53 8.91
N GLY A 449 -5.38 21.57 9.73
CA GLY A 449 -6.00 20.34 9.26
C GLY A 449 -7.51 20.44 9.18
N ASP A 450 -8.04 20.02 8.05
CA ASP A 450 -9.44 20.07 7.65
C ASP A 450 -9.91 18.62 7.49
N PRO A 451 -10.37 17.97 8.58
CA PRO A 451 -10.71 16.57 8.55
C PRO A 451 -11.77 16.30 7.51
N GLY A 452 -12.84 17.09 7.42
CA GLY A 452 -13.96 16.86 6.50
C GLY A 452 -13.52 16.62 5.05
N LEU A 453 -12.47 17.31 4.59
CA LEU A 453 -11.86 17.16 3.25
C LEU A 453 -10.63 16.27 3.19
N THR A 454 -10.19 15.74 4.33
CA THR A 454 -8.98 14.94 4.51
C THR A 454 -7.73 15.62 3.95
N ARG A 455 -7.56 16.90 4.31
CA ARG A 455 -6.42 17.72 3.87
C ARG A 455 -5.77 18.51 5.01
N VAL A 456 -4.49 18.84 4.83
CA VAL A 456 -3.78 19.83 5.63
C VAL A 456 -3.30 20.95 4.73
N GLN A 457 -3.51 22.18 5.18
CA GLN A 457 -3.12 23.39 4.47
C GLN A 457 -2.11 24.18 5.28
N ARG A 458 -1.07 24.68 4.62
CA ARG A 458 -0.10 25.63 5.19
C ARG A 458 -0.44 27.03 4.70
N PHE A 459 -0.57 27.97 5.62
CA PHE A 459 -0.83 29.37 5.35
C PHE A 459 0.36 30.22 5.77
N ASP A 460 0.71 31.23 4.98
CA ASP A 460 1.73 32.20 5.39
C ASP A 460 1.25 33.09 6.54
N SER A 461 2.14 33.95 7.04
CA SER A 461 1.80 34.95 8.06
C SER A 461 0.73 35.96 7.61
N ALA A 462 0.52 36.13 6.30
CA ALA A 462 -0.57 36.92 5.71
C ALA A 462 -1.86 36.11 5.46
N ARG A 463 -1.90 34.85 5.93
CA ARG A 463 -3.02 33.92 5.81
C ARG A 463 -3.37 33.54 4.36
N ARG A 464 -2.38 33.58 3.46
CA ARG A 464 -2.48 33.05 2.10
C ARG A 464 -2.05 31.60 2.09
N VAL A 465 -2.76 30.76 1.33
CA VAL A 465 -2.38 29.36 1.17
C VAL A 465 -1.03 29.26 0.45
N VAL A 466 -0.10 28.52 1.05
CA VAL A 466 1.23 28.23 0.51
C VAL A 466 1.26 26.85 -0.10
N ASP A 467 0.70 25.87 0.61
CA ASP A 467 0.72 24.46 0.21
C ASP A 467 -0.48 23.70 0.77
N THR A 468 -0.82 22.57 0.17
CA THR A 468 -1.91 21.68 0.58
C THR A 468 -1.51 20.23 0.32
N ALA A 469 -1.56 19.40 1.36
CA ALA A 469 -1.56 17.95 1.22
C ALA A 469 -2.97 17.40 1.40
N LEU A 470 -3.32 16.44 0.56
CA LEU A 470 -4.60 15.75 0.57
C LEU A 470 -4.33 14.26 0.37
N TRP A 471 -4.97 13.42 1.17
CA TRP A 471 -5.06 11.99 0.90
C TRP A 471 -6.45 11.51 1.26
N ALA A 472 -6.86 10.39 0.67
CA ALA A 472 -8.23 9.89 0.78
C ALA A 472 -8.23 8.59 1.62
N PRO A 473 -8.23 8.72 2.96
CA PRO A 473 -8.17 7.58 3.86
C PRO A 473 -9.41 6.68 3.79
N LEU A 474 -9.35 5.48 4.39
CA LEU A 474 -10.41 4.49 4.62
C LEU A 474 -11.77 4.84 4.01
N HIS A 475 -12.06 4.25 2.86
CA HIS A 475 -13.34 4.38 2.18
C HIS A 475 -13.63 3.10 1.41
N TYR A 476 -14.84 2.53 1.53
CA TYR A 476 -15.27 1.35 0.76
C TYR A 476 -16.26 1.70 -0.34
N ASN A 477 -16.49 2.98 -0.56
CA ASN A 477 -17.43 3.48 -1.53
C ASN A 477 -16.76 4.45 -2.50
N ILE A 478 -16.75 4.08 -3.78
CA ILE A 478 -16.43 4.97 -4.88
C ILE A 478 -17.53 4.91 -5.93
N ARG A 479 -17.87 6.03 -6.55
CA ARG A 479 -18.82 6.04 -7.68
C ARG A 479 -18.33 6.95 -8.78
N VAL A 480 -18.63 6.59 -10.00
CA VAL A 480 -18.45 7.48 -11.15
C VAL A 480 -19.84 7.77 -11.70
N ASP A 481 -20.05 9.02 -12.10
CA ASP A 481 -21.24 9.37 -12.86
C ASP A 481 -21.20 8.62 -14.20
N GLN A 482 -22.17 7.72 -14.41
CA GLN A 482 -22.17 6.84 -15.60
C GLN A 482 -22.27 7.61 -16.91
N ASN A 483 -22.83 8.83 -16.90
CA ASN A 483 -23.01 9.66 -18.09
C ASN A 483 -22.07 10.87 -18.13
N ASP A 484 -21.37 11.18 -17.04
CA ASP A 484 -20.32 12.20 -16.99
C ASP A 484 -19.08 11.64 -16.27
N PRO A 485 -18.29 10.77 -16.93
CA PRO A 485 -17.18 10.09 -16.28
C PRO A 485 -16.09 11.03 -15.75
N SER A 486 -16.13 12.32 -16.11
CA SER A 486 -15.26 13.34 -15.50
C SER A 486 -15.55 13.57 -14.01
N ARG A 487 -16.66 13.06 -13.48
CA ARG A 487 -17.08 13.21 -12.08
C ARG A 487 -16.92 11.90 -11.31
N VAL A 488 -15.87 11.84 -10.50
CA VAL A 488 -15.55 10.67 -9.66
C VAL A 488 -15.78 11.02 -8.19
N PHE A 489 -16.43 10.13 -7.46
CA PHE A 489 -16.83 10.35 -6.08
C PHE A 489 -16.17 9.35 -5.14
N ARG A 490 -15.64 9.87 -4.01
CA ARG A 490 -15.36 9.10 -2.79
C ARG A 490 -16.32 9.59 -1.72
N GLY A 491 -17.29 8.78 -1.33
CA GLY A 491 -18.32 9.26 -0.41
C GLY A 491 -19.04 10.47 -1.00
N PHE A 492 -18.87 11.63 -0.34
CA PHE A 492 -19.40 12.93 -0.76
C PHE A 492 -18.33 13.90 -1.30
N HIS A 493 -17.13 13.40 -1.61
CA HIS A 493 -16.06 14.16 -2.26
C HIS A 493 -16.14 13.96 -3.76
N GLU A 494 -16.27 15.03 -4.54
CA GLU A 494 -16.26 14.98 -6.01
C GLU A 494 -14.90 15.42 -6.55
N TYR A 495 -14.27 14.53 -7.31
CA TYR A 495 -13.05 14.76 -8.08
C TYR A 495 -13.42 14.99 -9.55
N ALA A 496 -12.89 16.06 -10.12
CA ALA A 496 -12.90 16.27 -11.55
C ALA A 496 -11.73 15.49 -12.18
N MET A 497 -12.00 14.68 -13.19
CA MET A 497 -11.04 13.81 -13.87
C MET A 497 -10.70 14.30 -15.28
N GLN A 498 -9.43 14.17 -15.63
CA GLN A 498 -8.86 14.38 -16.95
C GLN A 498 -8.07 13.12 -17.36
N TYR A 499 -8.78 12.16 -17.95
CA TYR A 499 -8.19 10.87 -18.33
C TYR A 499 -7.09 11.02 -19.39
N GLY A 500 -6.03 10.24 -19.28
CA GLY A 500 -4.89 10.25 -20.22
C GLY A 500 -3.78 11.24 -19.87
N GLU A 501 -4.04 12.19 -18.97
CA GLU A 501 -3.00 13.01 -18.34
C GLU A 501 -2.18 12.20 -17.31
N PRO A 502 -0.94 12.59 -17.00
CA PRO A 502 -0.21 12.02 -15.88
C PRO A 502 -1.00 12.15 -14.58
N ILE A 503 -1.00 11.12 -13.73
CA ILE A 503 -1.88 11.04 -12.55
C ILE A 503 -1.80 12.27 -11.63
N ALA A 504 -0.62 12.88 -11.48
CA ALA A 504 -0.40 14.09 -10.68
C ALA A 504 -1.19 15.32 -11.17
N ARG A 505 -1.73 15.30 -12.39
CA ARG A 505 -2.56 16.36 -13.00
C ARG A 505 -3.91 15.85 -13.50
N ALA A 506 -4.13 14.54 -13.47
CA ALA A 506 -5.33 13.90 -14.01
C ALA A 506 -6.57 14.12 -13.14
N TRP A 507 -6.44 14.71 -11.96
CA TRP A 507 -7.55 14.90 -11.04
C TRP A 507 -7.45 16.16 -10.19
N ARG A 508 -8.59 16.64 -9.69
CA ARG A 508 -8.69 17.71 -8.69
C ARG A 508 -9.93 17.50 -7.82
N LEU A 509 -9.81 17.62 -6.49
CA LEU A 509 -10.98 17.71 -5.62
C LEU A 509 -11.70 19.04 -5.89
N VAL A 510 -12.94 18.98 -6.37
CA VAL A 510 -13.70 20.17 -6.80
C VAL A 510 -14.90 20.46 -5.94
N ARG A 511 -15.52 19.43 -5.34
CA ARG A 511 -16.71 19.62 -4.48
C ARG A 511 -16.70 18.69 -3.27
N TYR A 512 -17.34 19.15 -2.20
CA TYR A 512 -17.58 18.41 -0.97
C TYR A 512 -19.01 18.66 -0.52
N TYR A 513 -19.82 17.61 -0.51
CA TYR A 513 -21.23 17.67 -0.13
C TYR A 513 -21.48 17.23 1.31
N GLY A 514 -20.43 16.83 2.04
CA GLY A 514 -20.57 16.21 3.36
C GLY A 514 -21.39 17.09 4.32
N ASP A 515 -21.05 18.36 4.49
CA ASP A 515 -21.75 19.23 5.44
C ASP A 515 -23.21 19.57 5.07
N SER A 516 -23.62 19.18 3.86
CA SER A 516 -24.90 19.54 3.23
C SER A 516 -25.88 18.38 3.10
N LEU A 517 -25.71 17.31 3.88
CA LEU A 517 -26.67 16.20 3.89
C LEU A 517 -28.05 16.66 4.35
N PRO A 518 -29.14 16.29 3.65
CA PRO A 518 -30.49 16.51 4.13
C PRO A 518 -30.76 15.74 5.43
N THR A 519 -31.54 16.33 6.34
CA THR A 519 -31.88 15.68 7.61
C THR A 519 -32.47 14.29 7.43
N GLY A 520 -31.87 13.28 8.07
CA GLY A 520 -32.31 11.90 8.02
C GLY A 520 -31.73 11.10 6.86
N GLU A 521 -30.88 11.70 6.03
CA GLU A 521 -30.26 11.08 4.86
C GLU A 521 -28.75 10.97 5.01
N GLY A 522 -28.21 9.79 4.68
CA GLY A 522 -26.77 9.53 4.73
C GLY A 522 -26.21 9.36 6.15
N ARG A 523 -25.03 8.74 6.19
CA ARG A 523 -24.14 8.80 7.35
C ARG A 523 -22.91 9.56 6.89
N LEU A 524 -22.49 10.60 7.59
CA LEU A 524 -21.12 11.08 7.47
C LEU A 524 -20.33 10.41 8.58
N SER A 525 -19.34 9.63 8.22
CA SER A 525 -18.21 9.46 9.12
C SER A 525 -17.00 9.30 8.26
N GLN A 526 -15.98 10.12 8.48
CA GLN A 526 -14.64 9.67 8.18
C GLN A 526 -14.42 8.42 9.02
N GLY A 527 -14.18 7.29 8.37
CA GLY A 527 -14.10 5.99 9.04
C GLY A 527 -15.36 5.13 9.08
N ARG A 528 -16.56 5.64 8.69
CA ARG A 528 -17.61 4.70 8.22
C ARG A 528 -17.36 4.42 6.76
N VAL A 529 -16.78 3.25 6.59
CA VAL A 529 -16.50 2.62 5.33
C VAL A 529 -17.67 2.59 4.34
N ASP A 530 -18.92 2.59 4.83
CA ASP A 530 -20.17 2.49 4.05
C ASP A 530 -20.84 3.83 3.68
N SER A 531 -20.16 4.96 3.90
CA SER A 531 -20.71 6.31 3.65
C SER A 531 -20.57 6.73 2.19
N GLY A 532 -21.63 7.28 1.57
CA GLY A 532 -21.57 7.85 0.22
C GLY A 532 -22.70 7.45 -0.72
N PHE A 533 -22.45 7.68 -2.02
CA PHE A 533 -23.36 7.28 -3.08
C PHE A 533 -23.21 5.80 -3.44
N ASN A 534 -24.31 5.07 -3.58
CA ASN A 534 -24.37 3.70 -4.07
C ASN A 534 -24.59 3.58 -5.58
N SER A 535 -25.07 4.62 -6.25
CA SER A 535 -25.05 4.78 -7.70
C SER A 535 -25.25 6.26 -8.04
N LEU A 536 -24.81 6.69 -9.21
CA LEU A 536 -24.91 8.07 -9.65
C LEU A 536 -25.03 8.16 -11.18
N VAL A 537 -25.91 9.03 -11.66
CA VAL A 537 -26.14 9.24 -13.10
C VAL A 537 -26.60 10.67 -13.38
N THR A 538 -25.96 11.33 -14.34
CA THR A 538 -26.47 12.56 -14.95
C THR A 538 -27.48 12.24 -16.04
N LEU A 539 -28.69 12.75 -15.89
CA LEU A 539 -29.81 12.57 -16.81
C LEU A 539 -29.66 13.47 -18.05
N PRO A 540 -30.42 13.19 -19.14
CA PRO A 540 -30.36 14.00 -20.37
C PRO A 540 -30.71 15.48 -20.20
N ASP A 541 -31.45 15.85 -19.14
CA ASP A 541 -31.77 17.23 -18.80
C ASP A 541 -30.63 17.96 -18.04
N GLY A 542 -29.50 17.27 -17.82
CA GLY A 542 -28.33 17.78 -17.14
C GLY A 542 -28.36 17.64 -15.61
N ARG A 543 -29.45 17.15 -15.03
CA ARG A 543 -29.56 16.93 -13.58
C ARG A 543 -28.94 15.61 -13.18
N THR A 544 -28.30 15.55 -12.02
CA THR A 544 -27.65 14.34 -11.51
C THR A 544 -28.46 13.73 -10.38
N LEU A 545 -28.78 12.44 -10.49
CA LEU A 545 -29.37 11.65 -9.42
C LEU A 545 -28.30 10.75 -8.78
N GLY A 546 -28.30 10.70 -7.46
CA GLY A 546 -27.50 9.80 -6.65
C GLY A 546 -28.39 8.99 -5.71
N LEU A 547 -28.06 7.71 -5.52
CA LEU A 547 -28.63 6.90 -4.44
C LEU A 547 -27.65 6.89 -3.28
N ALA A 548 -28.10 7.09 -2.04
CA ALA A 548 -27.25 6.96 -0.85
C ALA A 548 -28.00 6.19 0.25
N PRO A 549 -27.34 5.41 1.12
CA PRO A 549 -28.02 4.83 2.28
C PRO A 549 -28.66 5.91 3.16
N ASP A 550 -29.85 5.65 3.70
CA ASP A 550 -30.43 6.52 4.72
C ASP A 550 -29.65 6.45 6.05
N ALA A 551 -29.95 7.34 7.01
CA ALA A 551 -29.25 7.37 8.29
C ALA A 551 -29.35 6.05 9.09
N ALA A 552 -30.45 5.29 8.92
CA ALA A 552 -30.61 3.96 9.50
C ALA A 552 -29.76 2.90 8.79
N GLY A 553 -29.40 3.15 7.53
CA GLY A 553 -28.79 2.16 6.66
C GLY A 553 -29.76 0.99 6.45
N LEU A 554 -31.03 1.26 6.19
CA LEU A 554 -32.05 0.25 5.89
C LEU A 554 -32.69 0.48 4.52
N GLN A 555 -32.66 1.72 4.03
CA GLN A 555 -33.20 2.14 2.74
C GLN A 555 -32.16 2.95 1.95
N LEU A 556 -32.51 3.29 0.71
CA LEU A 556 -31.74 4.20 -0.13
C LEU A 556 -32.52 5.51 -0.31
N ALA A 557 -31.90 6.62 0.06
CA ALA A 557 -32.29 7.97 -0.31
C ALA A 557 -32.09 8.18 -1.81
N VAL A 558 -33.04 8.86 -2.46
CA VAL A 558 -32.84 9.43 -3.79
C VAL A 558 -32.47 10.89 -3.61
N LEU A 559 -31.28 11.26 -4.06
CA LEU A 559 -30.72 12.60 -3.92
C LEU A 559 -30.47 13.19 -5.30
N GLU A 560 -30.81 14.45 -5.47
CA GLU A 560 -30.22 15.27 -6.52
C GLU A 560 -28.84 15.74 -6.08
N VAL A 561 -27.87 15.74 -7.00
CA VAL A 561 -26.47 16.09 -6.76
C VAL A 561 -26.07 17.29 -7.65
N PRO A 562 -26.51 18.52 -7.30
CA PRO A 562 -26.24 19.71 -8.10
C PRO A 562 -24.76 20.10 -8.06
N LYS A 563 -24.25 20.71 -9.13
CA LYS A 563 -22.88 21.21 -9.15
C LYS A 563 -22.68 22.40 -8.20
N ASP A 564 -23.66 23.29 -8.07
CA ASP A 564 -23.46 24.58 -7.39
C ASP A 564 -24.43 24.79 -6.21
N ALA A 565 -25.05 23.72 -5.72
CA ALA A 565 -26.01 23.77 -4.61
C ALA A 565 -25.86 22.55 -3.68
N PRO A 566 -26.34 22.64 -2.42
CA PRO A 566 -26.48 21.51 -1.51
C PRO A 566 -27.20 20.31 -2.12
N LEU A 567 -27.01 19.12 -1.54
CA LEU A 567 -27.81 17.95 -1.89
C LEU A 567 -29.27 18.19 -1.55
N ARG A 568 -30.17 17.67 -2.39
CA ARG A 568 -31.62 17.77 -2.19
C ARG A 568 -32.26 16.39 -2.27
N PRO A 569 -33.16 16.01 -1.34
CA PRO A 569 -34.01 14.84 -1.55
C PRO A 569 -34.82 15.00 -2.83
N ALA A 570 -34.81 13.98 -3.67
CA ALA A 570 -35.38 14.02 -5.03
C ALA A 570 -36.22 12.77 -5.32
N GLY A 571 -36.98 12.28 -4.33
CA GLY A 571 -37.84 11.12 -4.51
C GLY A 571 -38.13 10.38 -3.22
N GLN A 572 -38.86 9.27 -3.36
CA GLN A 572 -39.15 8.38 -2.25
C GLN A 572 -37.97 7.50 -1.90
N ARG A 573 -37.89 7.07 -0.64
CA ARG A 573 -36.90 6.08 -0.21
C ARG A 573 -37.14 4.75 -0.91
N LEU A 574 -36.06 4.14 -1.37
CA LEU A 574 -36.07 2.87 -2.08
C LEU A 574 -35.62 1.73 -1.16
N PRO A 575 -36.06 0.48 -1.42
CA PRO A 575 -35.44 -0.70 -0.84
C PRO A 575 -33.92 -0.73 -1.08
N ARG A 576 -33.18 -1.39 -0.18
CA ARG A 576 -31.76 -1.68 -0.39
C ARG A 576 -31.51 -2.58 -1.61
N PHE A 577 -30.28 -2.55 -2.11
CA PHE A 577 -29.81 -3.31 -3.27
C PHE A 577 -30.53 -2.98 -4.58
N GLN A 578 -30.82 -1.68 -4.78
CA GLN A 578 -31.18 -1.11 -6.07
C GLN A 578 -30.04 -0.26 -6.60
N PHE A 579 -29.81 -0.32 -7.90
CA PHE A 579 -28.75 0.43 -8.58
C PHE A 579 -29.32 1.21 -9.76
N LEU A 580 -28.85 2.44 -9.96
CA LEU A 580 -29.18 3.22 -11.16
C LEU A 580 -28.34 2.75 -12.34
N ARG A 581 -28.99 2.57 -13.48
CA ARG A 581 -28.38 2.45 -14.82
C ARG A 581 -28.21 3.83 -15.46
N ALA A 582 -27.46 3.87 -16.56
CA ALA A 582 -27.17 5.08 -17.32
C ALA A 582 -28.43 5.80 -17.86
N ASP A 583 -29.53 5.08 -18.07
CA ASP A 583 -30.82 5.64 -18.49
C ASP A 583 -31.71 6.08 -17.30
N GLY A 584 -31.21 5.98 -16.07
CA GLY A 584 -31.95 6.27 -14.84
C GLY A 584 -32.82 5.11 -14.35
N THR A 585 -32.93 4.00 -15.10
CA THR A 585 -33.69 2.82 -14.68
C THR A 585 -33.09 2.21 -13.41
N LEU A 586 -33.94 1.85 -12.46
CA LEU A 586 -33.52 1.10 -11.26
C LEU A 586 -33.48 -0.38 -11.59
N GLU A 587 -32.32 -1.00 -11.44
CA GLU A 587 -32.16 -2.45 -11.51
C GLU A 587 -32.04 -3.05 -10.11
N SER A 588 -32.63 -4.23 -9.92
CA SER A 588 -32.44 -5.03 -8.71
C SER A 588 -32.55 -6.52 -9.02
N VAL A 589 -32.04 -7.32 -8.09
CA VAL A 589 -32.16 -8.78 -8.14
C VAL A 589 -32.75 -9.28 -6.83
N ARG A 590 -33.73 -10.18 -6.93
CA ARG A 590 -34.32 -10.88 -5.78
C ARG A 590 -34.09 -12.38 -5.90
N TYR A 591 -34.03 -13.03 -4.74
CA TYR A 591 -33.86 -14.47 -4.63
C TYR A 591 -35.13 -15.09 -4.09
N GLY A 592 -35.37 -16.33 -4.49
CA GLY A 592 -36.35 -17.16 -3.82
C GLY A 592 -36.09 -17.24 -2.32
N ARG A 593 -37.16 -17.33 -1.53
CA ARG A 593 -37.07 -17.61 -0.08
C ARG A 593 -36.45 -18.99 0.16
N VAL A 594 -36.16 -19.33 1.42
CA VAL A 594 -35.69 -20.68 1.78
C VAL A 594 -36.67 -21.72 1.22
N GLY A 595 -36.17 -22.60 0.32
CA GLY A 595 -36.98 -23.59 -0.41
C GLY A 595 -37.34 -23.21 -1.86
N GLU A 596 -37.13 -21.96 -2.26
CA GLU A 596 -37.31 -21.48 -3.63
C GLU A 596 -35.95 -21.27 -4.32
N HIS A 597 -35.71 -21.98 -5.42
CA HIS A 597 -34.42 -21.99 -6.11
C HIS A 597 -34.46 -21.16 -7.40
N PHE A 598 -34.55 -19.84 -7.29
CA PHE A 598 -34.47 -18.94 -8.45
C PHE A 598 -33.72 -17.63 -8.14
N ALA A 599 -33.22 -16.98 -9.20
CA ALA A 599 -32.85 -15.57 -9.22
C ALA A 599 -33.78 -14.83 -10.18
N GLU A 600 -34.32 -13.70 -9.73
CA GLU A 600 -35.19 -12.86 -10.55
C GLU A 600 -34.66 -11.43 -10.62
N PHE A 601 -34.45 -10.95 -11.83
CA PHE A 601 -34.01 -9.61 -12.13
C PHE A 601 -35.22 -8.75 -12.44
N THR A 602 -35.28 -7.58 -11.83
CA THR A 602 -36.39 -6.65 -12.01
C THR A 602 -35.88 -5.25 -12.31
N ASP A 603 -36.56 -4.58 -13.24
CA ASP A 603 -36.32 -3.17 -13.56
C ASP A 603 -37.51 -2.31 -13.12
N ARG A 604 -37.24 -1.08 -12.70
CA ARG A 604 -38.25 -0.01 -12.61
C ARG A 604 -37.81 1.09 -13.58
N ARG A 605 -38.49 1.21 -14.71
CA ARG A 605 -38.14 2.18 -15.76
C ARG A 605 -38.28 3.60 -15.21
N PHE A 606 -37.29 4.44 -15.48
CA PHE A 606 -37.37 5.87 -15.15
C PHE A 606 -38.45 6.57 -16.00
N GLU A 607 -39.33 7.32 -15.35
CA GLU A 607 -40.43 8.05 -16.01
C GLU A 607 -40.14 9.54 -16.12
N GLY A 608 -39.06 10.01 -15.51
CA GLY A 608 -38.66 11.40 -15.45
C GLY A 608 -38.75 12.00 -14.05
N LEU A 609 -38.58 13.31 -14.00
CA LEU A 609 -38.74 14.11 -12.79
C LEU A 609 -40.09 14.80 -12.82
N ASP A 610 -40.77 14.91 -11.69
CA ASP A 610 -42.03 15.63 -11.61
C ASP A 610 -41.84 17.14 -11.44
N ALA A 611 -42.95 17.87 -11.28
CA ALA A 611 -42.92 19.33 -11.14
C ALA A 611 -42.13 19.83 -9.92
N ARG A 612 -41.89 18.99 -8.91
CA ARG A 612 -41.03 19.29 -7.75
C ARG A 612 -39.58 18.87 -7.97
N GLY A 613 -39.30 18.25 -9.12
CA GLY A 613 -38.01 17.66 -9.43
C GLY A 613 -37.78 16.32 -8.74
N ASP A 614 -38.84 15.65 -8.28
CA ASP A 614 -38.72 14.34 -7.66
C ASP A 614 -38.77 13.24 -8.72
N ALA A 615 -37.85 12.29 -8.61
CA ALA A 615 -37.70 11.18 -9.54
C ALA A 615 -38.87 10.19 -9.43
N ARG A 616 -39.38 9.79 -10.59
CA ARG A 616 -40.46 8.80 -10.72
C ARG A 616 -39.98 7.60 -11.52
N TRP A 617 -40.43 6.43 -11.06
CA TRP A 617 -40.22 5.16 -11.75
C TRP A 617 -41.53 4.41 -11.85
N ALA A 618 -41.65 3.65 -12.94
CA ALA A 618 -42.75 2.74 -13.16
C ALA A 618 -42.78 1.61 -12.09
N SER A 619 -43.86 0.84 -12.12
CA SER A 619 -43.94 -0.43 -11.39
C SER A 619 -42.81 -1.38 -11.82
N ALA A 620 -42.35 -2.22 -10.89
CA ALA A 620 -41.29 -3.18 -11.17
C ALA A 620 -41.74 -4.22 -12.20
N THR A 621 -40.92 -4.48 -13.22
CA THR A 621 -41.13 -5.50 -14.24
C THR A 621 -40.06 -6.58 -14.13
N VAL A 622 -40.45 -7.85 -14.20
CA VAL A 622 -39.50 -8.96 -14.26
C VAL A 622 -38.85 -8.98 -15.63
N VAL A 623 -37.52 -8.86 -15.66
CA VAL A 623 -36.73 -8.89 -16.90
C VAL A 623 -36.16 -10.27 -17.16
N ALA A 624 -35.81 -11.03 -16.13
CA ALA A 624 -35.36 -12.40 -16.28
C ALA A 624 -35.63 -13.17 -14.99
N ARG A 625 -35.97 -14.46 -15.09
CA ARG A 625 -36.20 -15.31 -13.93
C ARG A 625 -35.63 -16.69 -14.17
N VAL A 626 -34.45 -16.94 -13.61
CA VAL A 626 -33.69 -18.16 -13.85
C VAL A 626 -33.79 -19.11 -12.67
N ALA A 627 -34.07 -20.38 -12.96
CA ALA A 627 -33.99 -21.45 -11.96
C ALA A 627 -32.52 -21.69 -11.57
N ARG A 628 -32.26 -21.86 -10.26
CA ARG A 628 -30.91 -22.02 -9.72
C ARG A 628 -30.63 -23.47 -9.33
N GLY A 629 -29.56 -24.03 -9.88
CA GLY A 629 -28.97 -25.29 -9.44
C GLY A 629 -28.09 -25.13 -8.19
N ALA A 630 -27.60 -26.26 -7.67
CA ALA A 630 -26.76 -26.31 -6.47
C ALA A 630 -25.40 -25.61 -6.62
N ASN A 631 -24.90 -25.55 -7.85
CA ASN A 631 -23.60 -24.98 -8.23
C ASN A 631 -23.73 -23.57 -8.83
N ASP A 632 -24.94 -23.01 -8.96
CA ASP A 632 -25.10 -21.67 -9.50
C ASP A 632 -24.78 -20.61 -8.42
N PRO A 633 -24.41 -19.38 -8.83
CA PRO A 633 -24.05 -18.30 -7.89
C PRO A 633 -25.11 -18.14 -6.79
N ARG A 634 -24.66 -18.08 -5.53
CA ARG A 634 -25.48 -17.75 -4.37
C ARG A 634 -25.37 -16.28 -4.09
N VAL A 635 -26.40 -15.72 -3.49
CA VAL A 635 -26.30 -14.34 -3.06
C VAL A 635 -26.58 -14.29 -1.59
N LEU A 636 -25.50 -14.11 -0.87
CA LEU A 636 -25.49 -13.71 0.52
C LEU A 636 -24.92 -12.29 0.53
N PRO A 637 -25.77 -11.25 0.53
CA PRO A 637 -25.28 -9.89 0.59
C PRO A 637 -24.63 -9.69 1.95
N TYR A 638 -23.30 -9.75 1.98
CA TYR A 638 -22.51 -9.76 3.21
C TYR A 638 -22.32 -8.33 3.75
N PHE A 639 -22.38 -7.31 2.89
CA PHE A 639 -22.37 -5.90 3.28
C PHE A 639 -23.31 -5.05 2.39
N GLY A 640 -23.89 -3.99 2.96
CA GLY A 640 -24.82 -3.09 2.25
C GLY A 640 -24.22 -2.27 1.10
N ILE A 641 -22.93 -2.46 0.79
CA ILE A 641 -22.18 -1.82 -0.30
C ILE A 641 -21.91 -2.76 -1.49
N ALA A 642 -22.17 -4.06 -1.34
CA ALA A 642 -21.89 -5.06 -2.37
C ALA A 642 -22.76 -4.83 -3.61
N ARG A 643 -22.13 -4.63 -4.77
CA ARG A 643 -22.81 -4.68 -6.07
C ARG A 643 -22.72 -6.10 -6.60
N ILE A 644 -23.81 -6.84 -6.46
CA ILE A 644 -23.93 -8.27 -6.79
C ILE A 644 -24.55 -8.54 -8.17
N ASN A 645 -25.06 -7.49 -8.81
CA ASN A 645 -25.65 -7.55 -10.13
C ASN A 645 -25.23 -6.35 -10.98
N ALA A 646 -25.21 -6.58 -12.28
CA ALA A 646 -24.93 -5.57 -13.28
C ALA A 646 -25.59 -6.00 -14.60
N THR A 647 -25.64 -5.09 -15.58
CA THR A 647 -26.28 -5.34 -16.87
C THR A 647 -25.30 -4.99 -17.98
N PHE A 648 -25.07 -5.90 -18.92
CA PHE A 648 -24.27 -5.61 -20.11
C PHE A 648 -25.04 -4.69 -21.07
N GLU A 649 -24.35 -4.05 -22.01
CA GLU A 649 -25.00 -3.22 -23.04
C GLU A 649 -25.94 -4.03 -23.93
N SER A 650 -25.65 -5.32 -24.14
CA SER A 650 -26.53 -6.29 -24.81
C SER A 650 -27.81 -6.63 -24.03
N GLY A 651 -27.96 -6.15 -22.79
CA GLY A 651 -29.10 -6.42 -21.92
C GLY A 651 -28.96 -7.69 -21.07
N LEU A 652 -27.90 -8.49 -21.26
CA LEU A 652 -27.61 -9.64 -20.41
C LEU A 652 -27.50 -9.21 -18.93
N ARG A 653 -28.15 -9.98 -18.04
CA ARG A 653 -28.23 -9.70 -16.60
C ARG A 653 -27.25 -10.56 -15.84
N LEU A 654 -26.25 -9.91 -15.25
CA LEU A 654 -25.16 -10.53 -14.54
C LEU A 654 -25.50 -10.72 -13.06
N LEU A 655 -25.15 -11.89 -12.52
CA LEU A 655 -25.21 -12.23 -11.12
C LEU A 655 -23.82 -12.62 -10.63
N PHE A 656 -23.47 -12.15 -9.44
CA PHE A 656 -22.20 -12.43 -8.79
C PHE A 656 -22.38 -12.95 -7.35
N ASP A 657 -21.71 -14.05 -7.03
CA ASP A 657 -21.57 -14.60 -5.68
C ASP A 657 -20.21 -14.20 -5.09
N PRO A 658 -20.17 -13.30 -4.11
CA PRO A 658 -18.92 -12.81 -3.56
C PRO A 658 -18.25 -13.75 -2.55
N GLN A 659 -18.85 -14.89 -2.18
CA GLN A 659 -18.38 -15.71 -1.05
C GLN A 659 -18.11 -17.17 -1.43
N PRO A 660 -16.96 -17.74 -1.05
CA PRO A 660 -16.67 -19.14 -1.30
C PRO A 660 -17.67 -20.03 -0.59
N THR A 661 -18.10 -21.09 -1.28
CA THR A 661 -19.17 -21.98 -0.82
C THR A 661 -18.64 -23.32 -0.32
N GLY A 662 -17.38 -23.65 -0.63
CA GLY A 662 -16.77 -24.96 -0.41
C GLY A 662 -17.37 -26.07 -1.27
N ARG A 663 -18.12 -25.73 -2.32
CA ARG A 663 -18.94 -26.68 -3.10
C ARG A 663 -18.66 -26.68 -4.60
N ARG A 664 -17.53 -26.11 -5.05
CA ARG A 664 -17.19 -25.97 -6.47
C ARG A 664 -18.28 -25.25 -7.27
N SER A 665 -18.90 -24.23 -6.66
CA SER A 665 -19.94 -23.44 -7.31
C SER A 665 -19.34 -22.47 -8.33
N PHE A 666 -20.14 -22.00 -9.28
CA PHE A 666 -19.81 -20.84 -10.11
C PHE A 666 -20.11 -19.57 -9.35
N HIS A 667 -19.22 -18.58 -9.49
CA HIS A 667 -19.37 -17.29 -8.83
C HIS A 667 -19.91 -16.20 -9.73
N LEU A 668 -19.94 -16.43 -11.04
CA LEU A 668 -20.45 -15.48 -12.03
C LEU A 668 -21.42 -16.18 -12.97
N ALA A 669 -22.56 -15.56 -13.26
CA ALA A 669 -23.49 -16.08 -14.27
C ALA A 669 -24.27 -14.95 -14.93
N ALA A 670 -24.64 -15.10 -16.20
CA ALA A 670 -25.51 -14.13 -16.87
C ALA A 670 -26.77 -14.78 -17.43
N ALA A 671 -27.89 -14.07 -17.36
CA ALA A 671 -29.18 -14.45 -17.92
C ALA A 671 -29.52 -13.56 -19.11
N ALA A 672 -30.16 -14.13 -20.13
CA ALA A 672 -30.72 -13.32 -21.22
C ALA A 672 -31.95 -12.54 -20.75
N PRO A 673 -32.25 -11.36 -21.33
CA PRO A 673 -33.57 -10.74 -21.20
C PRO A 673 -34.68 -11.73 -21.56
N ASP A 674 -35.75 -11.71 -20.76
CA ASP A 674 -36.90 -12.61 -20.81
C ASP A 674 -36.54 -14.11 -20.67
N GLY A 675 -35.29 -14.41 -20.32
CA GLY A 675 -34.76 -15.76 -20.19
C GLY A 675 -35.19 -16.44 -18.89
N ASN A 676 -35.33 -17.77 -18.97
CA ASN A 676 -35.56 -18.65 -17.82
C ASN A 676 -34.36 -19.57 -17.49
N GLN A 677 -33.24 -19.38 -18.19
CA GLN A 677 -32.00 -20.16 -18.05
C GLN A 677 -30.78 -19.24 -18.04
N TRP A 678 -29.69 -19.73 -17.46
CA TRP A 678 -28.39 -19.06 -17.54
C TRP A 678 -27.85 -19.13 -18.96
N ARG A 679 -27.47 -17.99 -19.52
CA ARG A 679 -26.75 -17.89 -20.78
C ARG A 679 -25.35 -18.48 -20.66
N TRP A 680 -24.72 -18.28 -19.52
CA TRP A 680 -23.43 -18.87 -19.18
C TRP A 680 -23.23 -18.79 -17.67
N ARG A 681 -22.32 -19.65 -17.20
CA ARG A 681 -21.80 -19.66 -15.83
C ARG A 681 -20.28 -19.67 -15.95
N ALA A 682 -19.61 -18.91 -15.10
CA ALA A 682 -18.18 -18.68 -15.16
C ALA A 682 -17.61 -18.53 -13.75
N SER A 683 -16.29 -18.52 -13.68
CA SER A 683 -15.52 -18.48 -12.43
C SER A 683 -15.92 -19.59 -11.44
N PRO A 684 -15.64 -20.86 -11.77
CA PRO A 684 -15.85 -21.95 -10.83
C PRO A 684 -14.88 -21.82 -9.65
N GLU A 685 -15.36 -22.18 -8.46
CA GLU A 685 -14.60 -22.23 -7.21
C GLU A 685 -13.64 -23.42 -7.21
N GLU A 686 -12.34 -23.17 -7.24
CA GLU A 686 -11.34 -24.24 -7.19
C GLU A 686 -9.97 -23.72 -6.77
N GLY A 687 -9.35 -24.37 -5.76
CA GLY A 687 -7.97 -24.10 -5.36
C GLY A 687 -7.72 -22.68 -4.85
N GLY A 688 -6.45 -22.29 -4.78
CA GLY A 688 -6.03 -20.90 -4.60
C GLY A 688 -5.61 -20.29 -5.94
N PHE A 689 -5.52 -18.96 -6.03
CA PHE A 689 -5.06 -18.28 -7.24
C PHE A 689 -3.65 -18.73 -7.65
N ASP A 690 -3.49 -19.07 -8.93
CA ASP A 690 -2.20 -19.07 -9.60
C ASP A 690 -2.00 -17.72 -10.30
N LEU A 691 -1.29 -16.81 -9.63
CA LEU A 691 -1.03 -15.47 -10.16
C LEU A 691 -0.07 -15.48 -11.37
N ALA A 692 0.67 -16.58 -11.60
CA ALA A 692 1.56 -16.71 -12.75
C ALA A 692 0.79 -17.20 -13.99
N GLU A 693 -0.21 -18.05 -13.80
CA GLU A 693 -1.06 -18.58 -14.86
C GLU A 693 -2.56 -18.41 -14.54
N PRO A 694 -3.07 -17.17 -14.50
CA PRO A 694 -4.46 -16.94 -14.12
C PRO A 694 -5.43 -17.55 -15.14
N ASP A 695 -6.44 -18.24 -14.63
CA ASP A 695 -7.38 -19.05 -15.41
C ASP A 695 -8.86 -18.70 -15.18
N GLY A 696 -9.13 -17.66 -14.40
CA GLY A 696 -10.48 -17.16 -14.15
C GLY A 696 -11.26 -17.88 -13.05
N ARG A 697 -10.66 -18.85 -12.37
CA ARG A 697 -11.28 -19.53 -11.22
C ARG A 697 -11.46 -18.60 -10.02
N PHE A 698 -12.47 -18.88 -9.22
CA PHE A 698 -12.68 -18.21 -7.94
C PHE A 698 -11.86 -18.91 -6.86
N ASP A 699 -11.08 -18.14 -6.10
CA ASP A 699 -10.21 -18.67 -5.07
C ASP A 699 -11.00 -19.17 -3.85
N ALA A 700 -10.78 -20.43 -3.50
CA ALA A 700 -11.48 -21.20 -2.48
C ALA A 700 -10.79 -21.20 -1.11
N SER A 701 -9.77 -20.35 -0.88
CA SER A 701 -8.98 -20.30 0.37
C SER A 701 -9.75 -19.80 1.60
N GLN A 702 -11.06 -19.54 1.48
CA GLN A 702 -11.97 -19.10 2.55
C GLN A 702 -11.42 -17.96 3.42
N PRO A 703 -11.06 -16.81 2.80
CA PRO A 703 -10.80 -15.59 3.56
C PRO A 703 -12.05 -15.17 4.36
N TRP A 704 -11.89 -14.28 5.34
CA TRP A 704 -13.02 -13.75 6.11
C TRP A 704 -14.05 -13.09 5.20
N TYR A 705 -13.55 -12.40 4.18
CA TYR A 705 -14.33 -11.82 3.11
C TYR A 705 -13.57 -12.06 1.80
N ALA A 706 -14.18 -12.74 0.82
CA ALA A 706 -13.50 -13.04 -0.44
C ALA A 706 -13.61 -11.91 -1.46
N ALA A 707 -14.81 -11.68 -1.98
CA ALA A 707 -15.09 -10.69 -3.00
C ALA A 707 -16.19 -9.71 -2.54
N MET A 708 -16.52 -8.70 -3.35
CA MET A 708 -17.52 -7.71 -2.94
C MET A 708 -18.39 -7.13 -4.06
N ALA A 709 -17.80 -6.79 -5.20
CA ALA A 709 -18.48 -6.04 -6.23
C ALA A 709 -18.20 -6.63 -7.62
N VAL A 710 -19.20 -6.51 -8.49
CA VAL A 710 -19.10 -6.70 -9.93
C VAL A 710 -19.60 -5.44 -10.64
N THR A 711 -19.02 -5.12 -11.78
CA THR A 711 -19.55 -4.08 -12.69
C THR A 711 -19.43 -4.54 -14.14
N THR A 712 -20.19 -3.88 -15.00
CA THR A 712 -20.14 -4.05 -16.45
C THR A 712 -19.94 -2.70 -17.13
N LEU A 713 -19.33 -2.71 -18.33
CA LEU A 713 -19.37 -1.61 -19.28
C LEU A 713 -19.19 -2.16 -20.71
N GLY A 714 -20.15 -1.87 -21.58
CA GLY A 714 -20.22 -2.51 -22.90
C GLY A 714 -20.32 -4.03 -22.76
N ARG A 715 -19.35 -4.74 -23.37
CA ARG A 715 -19.20 -6.20 -23.32
C ARG A 715 -18.30 -6.71 -22.17
N HIS A 716 -17.77 -5.83 -21.34
CA HIS A 716 -16.82 -6.20 -20.29
C HIS A 716 -17.52 -6.37 -18.95
N ALA A 717 -17.19 -7.44 -18.23
CA ALA A 717 -17.51 -7.62 -16.82
C ALA A 717 -16.24 -7.74 -16.00
N VAL A 718 -16.16 -7.01 -14.90
CA VAL A 718 -15.06 -7.16 -13.93
C VAL A 718 -15.64 -7.26 -12.54
N TYR A 719 -15.15 -8.23 -11.76
CA TYR A 719 -15.40 -8.30 -10.33
C TYR A 719 -14.08 -8.24 -9.55
N ASN A 720 -14.14 -7.80 -8.29
CA ASN A 720 -12.98 -7.79 -7.40
C ASN A 720 -13.02 -8.98 -6.43
N TYR A 721 -11.86 -9.54 -6.14
CA TYR A 721 -11.58 -10.45 -5.03
C TYR A 721 -10.57 -9.75 -4.12
N HIS A 722 -11.02 -9.20 -2.99
CA HIS A 722 -10.13 -8.50 -2.07
C HIS A 722 -9.44 -9.48 -1.11
N GLY A 723 -10.14 -10.48 -0.57
CA GLY A 723 -9.59 -11.57 0.22
C GLY A 723 -9.04 -11.15 1.57
N GLU A 724 -9.84 -10.63 2.50
CA GLU A 724 -9.36 -10.30 3.85
C GLU A 724 -8.89 -11.57 4.59
N ALA A 725 -7.64 -11.57 5.03
CA ALA A 725 -6.93 -12.75 5.55
C ALA A 725 -6.65 -13.84 4.50
N TRP A 726 -6.50 -13.46 3.23
CA TRP A 726 -6.10 -14.36 2.15
C TRP A 726 -4.69 -14.90 2.38
N THR A 727 -4.51 -16.21 2.19
CA THR A 727 -3.24 -16.95 2.38
C THR A 727 -2.60 -16.89 3.76
N SER A 728 -3.21 -16.22 4.77
CA SER A 728 -2.85 -16.56 6.15
C SER A 728 -3.23 -18.00 6.34
N ASP A 729 -2.24 -18.84 6.54
CA ASP A 729 -2.54 -20.17 7.01
C ASP A 729 -3.33 -20.02 8.33
N ILE A 730 -4.47 -20.68 8.38
CA ILE A 730 -5.18 -20.95 9.63
C ILE A 730 -4.33 -21.97 10.47
N HIS A 731 -3.03 -22.13 10.16
CA HIS A 731 -2.10 -23.15 10.61
C HIS A 731 -0.71 -22.64 11.09
N GLY A 732 -0.48 -21.33 11.28
CA GLY A 732 0.63 -20.83 12.12
C GLY A 732 1.82 -20.06 11.51
N SER A 733 1.79 -19.61 10.26
CA SER A 733 2.77 -18.71 9.62
C SER A 733 2.48 -17.22 9.82
N GLY A 734 1.28 -16.89 10.34
CA GLY A 734 1.12 -15.76 11.24
C GLY A 734 1.00 -14.36 10.62
N SER A 735 0.60 -14.19 9.35
CA SER A 735 0.21 -12.86 8.86
C SER A 735 -0.92 -12.86 7.82
N PRO A 736 -2.07 -12.24 8.12
CA PRO A 736 -3.18 -12.09 7.18
C PRO A 736 -2.79 -11.15 6.04
N GLY A 737 -2.88 -11.65 4.81
CA GLY A 737 -2.76 -10.84 3.60
C GLY A 737 -4.11 -10.45 3.01
N GLN A 738 -4.09 -9.64 1.95
CA GLN A 738 -5.23 -9.39 1.07
C GLN A 738 -4.83 -9.73 -0.37
N ALA A 739 -5.70 -10.45 -1.10
CA ALA A 739 -5.44 -10.88 -2.47
C ALA A 739 -5.42 -9.70 -3.47
N ASN A 740 -6.37 -8.77 -3.33
CA ASN A 740 -6.57 -7.62 -4.21
C ASN A 740 -6.47 -7.96 -5.71
N GLN A 741 -7.27 -8.91 -6.15
CA GLN A 741 -7.34 -9.37 -7.53
C GLN A 741 -8.62 -8.89 -8.21
N PHE A 742 -8.55 -8.64 -9.51
CA PHE A 742 -9.66 -8.27 -10.36
C PHE A 742 -9.72 -9.25 -11.51
N LEU A 743 -10.89 -9.84 -11.74
CA LEU A 743 -11.09 -10.86 -12.77
C LEU A 743 -12.00 -10.29 -13.86
N HIS A 744 -11.50 -10.32 -15.10
CA HIS A 744 -12.10 -9.69 -16.27
C HIS A 744 -12.65 -10.76 -17.22
N PHE A 745 -13.92 -10.63 -17.56
CA PHE A 745 -14.65 -11.52 -18.45
C PHE A 745 -15.29 -10.74 -19.60
N ASP A 746 -15.43 -11.42 -20.72
CA ASP A 746 -16.25 -10.98 -21.84
C ASP A 746 -17.73 -11.36 -21.63
N GLU A 747 -18.66 -10.67 -22.29
CA GLU A 747 -20.10 -10.95 -22.22
C GLU A 747 -20.48 -12.36 -22.69
N SER A 748 -19.59 -13.06 -23.39
CA SER A 748 -19.74 -14.48 -23.76
C SER A 748 -19.50 -15.47 -22.61
N GLY A 749 -19.05 -14.98 -21.45
CA GLY A 749 -18.65 -15.80 -20.30
C GLY A 749 -17.19 -16.24 -20.33
N LEU A 750 -16.43 -15.97 -21.40
CA LEU A 750 -15.01 -16.32 -21.46
C LEU A 750 -14.13 -15.32 -20.70
N PHE A 751 -13.14 -15.85 -20.00
CA PHE A 751 -12.18 -15.09 -19.22
C PHE A 751 -11.17 -14.37 -20.13
N LEU A 752 -10.87 -13.10 -19.81
CA LEU A 752 -9.91 -12.24 -20.50
C LEU A 752 -8.63 -12.01 -19.69
N GLY A 753 -8.66 -12.17 -18.38
CA GLY A 753 -7.45 -12.03 -17.56
C GLY A 753 -7.72 -11.58 -16.14
N GLN A 754 -6.67 -11.67 -15.34
CA GLN A 754 -6.65 -11.27 -13.94
C GLN A 754 -5.49 -10.33 -13.70
N PHE A 755 -5.72 -9.34 -12.85
CA PHE A 755 -4.74 -8.33 -12.49
C PHE A 755 -4.99 -7.81 -11.08
N GLY A 756 -4.06 -7.00 -10.59
CA GLY A 756 -4.03 -6.53 -9.21
C GLY A 756 -2.72 -6.92 -8.54
N THR A 757 -2.53 -6.50 -7.30
CA THR A 757 -1.31 -6.82 -6.55
C THR A 757 -1.69 -7.12 -5.11
N PRO A 758 -1.37 -8.32 -4.60
CA PRO A 758 -1.67 -8.65 -3.22
C PRO A 758 -1.03 -7.67 -2.24
N ASN A 759 -1.68 -7.49 -1.10
CA ASN A 759 -1.14 -6.79 0.05
C ASN A 759 -0.75 -7.84 1.09
N GLN A 760 0.50 -8.27 1.03
CA GLN A 760 1.12 -9.23 1.94
C GLN A 760 2.34 -8.54 2.59
N MET A 761 2.76 -9.00 3.77
CA MET A 761 3.83 -8.33 4.51
C MET A 761 5.19 -8.29 3.79
N ASP A 762 5.44 -9.24 2.90
CA ASP A 762 6.65 -9.33 2.08
C ASP A 762 6.59 -8.46 0.82
N ILE A 763 5.40 -7.93 0.49
CA ILE A 763 5.20 -6.98 -0.59
C ILE A 763 5.31 -5.56 -0.02
N PRO A 764 6.29 -4.75 -0.46
CA PRO A 764 6.39 -3.37 0.00
C PRO A 764 5.10 -2.59 -0.28
N PRO A 765 4.57 -1.80 0.69
CA PRO A 765 3.39 -0.96 0.46
C PRO A 765 3.56 0.03 -0.69
N SER A 766 4.81 0.40 -1.02
CA SER A 766 5.20 1.19 -2.20
C SER A 766 4.92 0.51 -3.54
N THR A 767 4.61 -0.78 -3.59
CA THR A 767 4.41 -1.50 -4.85
C THR A 767 3.15 -1.01 -5.56
N ALA A 768 3.29 -0.75 -6.87
CA ALA A 768 2.20 -0.31 -7.72
C ALA A 768 1.01 -1.28 -7.66
N GLY A 769 -0.20 -0.75 -7.47
CA GLY A 769 -1.43 -1.55 -7.49
C GLY A 769 -1.77 -2.30 -6.21
N VAL A 770 -0.90 -2.35 -5.20
CA VAL A 770 -1.21 -2.95 -3.89
C VAL A 770 -2.36 -2.19 -3.25
N ALA A 771 -3.44 -2.85 -2.82
CA ALA A 771 -4.55 -2.17 -2.18
C ALA A 771 -4.89 -2.81 -0.84
N GLY A 772 -5.64 -2.12 0.02
CA GLY A 772 -6.34 -2.79 1.11
C GLY A 772 -7.83 -2.72 0.90
N ASN A 773 -8.54 -3.80 1.26
CA ASN A 773 -10.00 -3.80 1.37
C ASN A 773 -10.70 -3.09 0.20
N SER A 774 -10.38 -3.52 -1.03
CA SER A 774 -10.85 -2.91 -2.28
C SER A 774 -12.31 -3.26 -2.60
N PHE A 775 -13.23 -2.90 -1.70
CA PHE A 775 -14.64 -3.30 -1.69
C PHE A 775 -15.53 -2.68 -2.78
N SER A 776 -15.08 -1.64 -3.48
CA SER A 776 -15.85 -0.96 -4.51
C SER A 776 -15.01 -0.77 -5.77
N LEU A 777 -15.62 -1.05 -6.92
CA LEU A 777 -15.01 -0.91 -8.23
C LEU A 777 -15.98 -0.27 -9.23
N GLN A 778 -15.45 0.44 -10.22
CA GLN A 778 -16.21 1.08 -11.30
C GLN A 778 -15.45 0.90 -12.63
N LEU A 779 -16.17 0.69 -13.73
CA LEU A 779 -15.62 0.73 -15.08
C LEU A 779 -16.06 2.01 -15.77
N VAL A 780 -15.16 2.62 -16.52
CA VAL A 780 -15.39 3.90 -17.21
C VAL A 780 -14.73 3.86 -18.57
N ARG A 781 -15.41 4.37 -19.59
CA ARG A 781 -14.79 4.64 -20.89
C ARG A 781 -14.57 6.16 -21.03
N ALA A 782 -13.34 6.56 -21.29
CA ALA A 782 -12.96 7.95 -21.48
C ALA A 782 -11.80 8.04 -22.48
N ASN A 783 -11.84 9.02 -23.38
CA ASN A 783 -10.83 9.18 -24.43
C ASN A 783 -10.52 7.87 -25.18
N GLU A 784 -11.59 7.15 -25.55
CA GLU A 784 -11.57 5.84 -26.23
C GLU A 784 -10.97 4.68 -25.43
N ALA A 785 -10.36 4.92 -24.26
CA ALA A 785 -9.80 3.89 -23.40
C ALA A 785 -10.78 3.43 -22.31
N LEU A 786 -10.65 2.16 -21.91
CA LEU A 786 -11.34 1.61 -20.76
C LEU A 786 -10.48 1.76 -19.50
N TYR A 787 -11.10 2.20 -18.42
CA TYR A 787 -10.49 2.39 -17.12
C TYR A 787 -11.26 1.61 -16.05
N LEU A 788 -10.53 1.09 -15.07
CA LEU A 788 -11.09 0.57 -13.84
C LEU A 788 -10.63 1.43 -12.66
N LEU A 789 -11.60 1.87 -11.86
CA LEU A 789 -11.36 2.57 -10.61
C LEU A 789 -11.72 1.64 -9.45
N HIS A 790 -10.95 1.65 -8.37
CA HIS A 790 -11.30 0.96 -7.13
C HIS A 790 -10.75 1.69 -5.89
N ASN A 791 -11.35 1.47 -4.72
CA ASN A 791 -10.85 2.06 -3.48
C ASN A 791 -9.61 1.32 -2.95
N SER A 792 -8.86 1.98 -2.07
CA SER A 792 -7.75 1.42 -1.30
C SER A 792 -7.81 1.95 0.14
N GLU A 793 -7.92 1.04 1.09
CA GLU A 793 -8.06 1.35 2.52
C GLU A 793 -6.80 1.96 3.13
N ASN A 794 -5.64 1.36 2.88
CA ASN A 794 -4.39 1.69 3.56
C ASN A 794 -3.20 1.78 2.61
N ALA A 795 -2.98 0.81 1.71
CA ALA A 795 -1.71 0.70 0.98
C ALA A 795 -1.27 1.95 0.19
N HIS A 796 -2.19 2.66 -0.47
CA HIS A 796 -1.90 3.98 -1.08
C HIS A 796 -2.91 5.07 -0.72
N ALA A 797 -3.86 4.82 0.18
CA ALA A 797 -4.89 5.76 0.64
C ALA A 797 -5.48 6.67 -0.48
N GLY A 798 -6.41 6.12 -1.26
CA GLY A 798 -7.12 6.85 -2.31
C GLY A 798 -7.82 5.95 -3.32
N ILE A 799 -8.23 6.52 -4.46
CA ILE A 799 -8.89 5.77 -5.53
C ILE A 799 -7.85 5.36 -6.57
N HIS A 800 -7.62 4.06 -6.73
CA HIS A 800 -6.71 3.55 -7.73
C HIS A 800 -7.31 3.69 -9.13
N LEU A 801 -6.45 4.01 -10.10
CA LEU A 801 -6.79 4.07 -11.52
C LEU A 801 -5.98 3.03 -12.30
N TRP A 802 -6.68 2.12 -12.96
CA TRP A 802 -6.12 1.17 -13.92
C TRP A 802 -6.63 1.50 -15.31
N ARG A 803 -5.75 1.46 -16.30
CA ARG A 803 -6.09 1.50 -17.72
C ARG A 803 -6.04 0.09 -18.30
N LEU A 804 -7.07 -0.26 -19.06
CA LEU A 804 -7.26 -1.54 -19.72
C LEU A 804 -7.04 -1.34 -21.23
N ASP A 805 -5.87 -1.73 -21.72
CA ASP A 805 -5.49 -1.57 -23.13
C ASP A 805 -5.82 -2.84 -23.93
N GLY A 806 -6.15 -2.70 -25.21
CA GLY A 806 -6.41 -3.82 -26.13
C GLY A 806 -7.80 -4.46 -26.03
N VAL A 807 -8.69 -3.89 -25.22
CA VAL A 807 -10.05 -4.40 -24.96
C VAL A 807 -11.00 -4.31 -26.15
N ASP A 808 -10.72 -3.41 -27.10
CA ASP A 808 -11.50 -3.25 -28.34
C ASP A 808 -10.94 -4.08 -29.50
N HIS A 809 -9.85 -4.84 -29.29
CA HIS A 809 -9.15 -5.64 -30.31
C HIS A 809 -9.27 -7.15 -30.05
N LEU A 810 -10.43 -7.58 -29.58
CA LEU A 810 -10.75 -8.99 -29.38
C LEU A 810 -10.99 -9.67 -30.74
N ARG A 811 -10.40 -10.85 -30.94
CA ARG A 811 -10.58 -11.63 -32.15
C ARG A 811 -11.28 -12.94 -31.82
N TRP A 812 -12.29 -13.26 -32.62
CA TRP A 812 -13.07 -14.48 -32.45
C TRP A 812 -12.78 -15.44 -33.59
N PHE A 813 -12.66 -16.72 -33.26
CA PHE A 813 -12.64 -17.82 -34.21
C PHE A 813 -13.78 -18.75 -33.85
N SER A 814 -14.60 -19.15 -34.81
CA SER A 814 -15.70 -20.07 -34.52
C SER A 814 -16.00 -21.06 -35.64
N GLY A 815 -16.69 -22.13 -35.28
CA GLY A 815 -17.13 -23.19 -36.17
C GLY A 815 -18.13 -24.11 -35.49
N SER A 816 -19.02 -24.73 -36.27
CA SER A 816 -20.10 -25.55 -35.74
C SER A 816 -19.96 -27.02 -36.14
N GLY A 817 -20.28 -27.93 -35.23
CA GLY A 817 -20.23 -29.38 -35.44
C GLY A 817 -20.89 -30.16 -34.31
N SER A 818 -21.00 -31.47 -34.48
CA SER A 818 -21.62 -32.36 -33.48
C SER A 818 -20.56 -33.24 -32.80
N PRO A 819 -20.75 -33.66 -31.52
CA PRO A 819 -19.90 -34.67 -30.89
C PRO A 819 -19.74 -35.91 -31.78
N GLY A 820 -18.50 -36.38 -31.96
CA GLY A 820 -18.19 -37.50 -32.86
C GLY A 820 -18.20 -37.18 -34.36
N GLY A 821 -18.41 -35.92 -34.73
CA GLY A 821 -18.28 -35.44 -36.09
C GLY A 821 -16.83 -35.34 -36.57
N GLY A 822 -16.65 -34.96 -37.83
CA GLY A 822 -15.33 -34.67 -38.40
C GLY A 822 -14.66 -33.47 -37.73
N ARG A 823 -13.34 -33.35 -37.92
CA ARG A 823 -12.52 -32.25 -37.40
C ARG A 823 -13.02 -30.89 -37.93
N LEU A 824 -13.30 -29.96 -37.02
CA LEU A 824 -13.75 -28.61 -37.37
C LEU A 824 -12.57 -27.70 -37.71
N ARG A 825 -12.74 -26.80 -38.68
CA ARG A 825 -11.81 -25.70 -38.92
C ARG A 825 -12.48 -24.40 -38.52
N LEU A 826 -11.99 -23.78 -37.46
CA LEU A 826 -12.55 -22.51 -36.97
C LEU A 826 -12.10 -21.39 -37.90
N ALA A 827 -13.06 -20.60 -38.37
CA ALA A 827 -12.79 -19.41 -39.16
C ALA A 827 -12.72 -18.20 -38.25
N ALA A 828 -11.82 -17.26 -38.54
CA ALA A 828 -11.87 -15.94 -37.92
C ALA A 828 -13.23 -15.30 -38.24
N GLU A 829 -13.95 -14.84 -37.24
CA GLU A 829 -15.17 -14.07 -37.44
C GLU A 829 -14.77 -12.77 -38.14
N ALA A 830 -15.55 -12.37 -39.15
CA ALA A 830 -15.36 -11.06 -39.76
C ALA A 830 -15.39 -10.03 -38.64
N ALA A 831 -14.33 -9.21 -38.52
CA ALA A 831 -14.25 -8.19 -37.49
C ALA A 831 -15.57 -7.41 -37.52
N THR A 832 -16.38 -7.54 -36.46
CA THR A 832 -17.57 -6.71 -36.30
C THR A 832 -17.07 -5.29 -36.38
N ALA A 833 -17.56 -4.54 -37.37
CA ALA A 833 -17.12 -3.19 -37.61
C ALA A 833 -17.23 -2.43 -36.28
N ALA A 834 -16.08 -2.11 -35.67
CA ALA A 834 -16.03 -1.15 -34.60
C ALA A 834 -16.77 0.11 -35.09
N PRO A 835 -17.48 0.86 -34.21
CA PRO A 835 -17.97 2.18 -34.59
C PRO A 835 -16.77 2.89 -35.23
N THR A 836 -16.96 3.36 -36.46
CA THR A 836 -15.91 3.82 -37.36
C THR A 836 -15.08 4.91 -36.69
N ALA A 837 -14.06 4.50 -35.94
CA ALA A 837 -12.84 5.25 -35.77
C ALA A 837 -12.27 5.34 -37.18
N ALA A 838 -12.16 6.58 -37.68
CA ALA A 838 -11.60 6.89 -38.98
C ALA A 838 -10.42 5.95 -39.24
N ALA A 839 -10.51 5.14 -40.31
CA ALA A 839 -9.61 4.04 -40.62
C ALA A 839 -8.19 4.37 -40.16
N ALA A 840 -7.77 3.78 -39.05
CA ALA A 840 -6.50 4.10 -38.43
C ALA A 840 -5.43 3.82 -39.49
N VAL A 841 -4.79 4.89 -39.96
CA VAL A 841 -3.67 4.80 -40.90
C VAL A 841 -2.68 3.84 -40.26
N ALA A 842 -2.39 2.72 -40.93
CA ALA A 842 -1.47 1.73 -40.41
C ALA A 842 -0.10 2.40 -40.20
N ILE A 843 0.26 2.68 -38.95
CA ILE A 843 1.52 3.32 -38.60
C ILE A 843 2.61 2.25 -38.74
N PRO A 844 3.61 2.42 -39.63
CA PRO A 844 4.62 1.39 -39.85
C PRO A 844 5.51 1.19 -38.62
N ARG A 845 6.03 -0.02 -38.46
CA ARG A 845 7.02 -0.34 -37.43
C ARG A 845 8.33 0.42 -37.69
N PRO A 846 8.96 1.06 -36.67
CA PRO A 846 10.30 1.63 -36.83
C PRO A 846 11.35 0.55 -37.14
N ALA A 847 12.18 0.81 -38.14
CA ALA A 847 13.23 -0.09 -38.60
C ALA A 847 14.64 0.46 -38.35
N GLY A 848 15.64 -0.42 -38.35
CA GLY A 848 17.04 -0.04 -38.23
C GLY A 848 17.45 0.50 -36.86
N LEU A 849 16.73 0.17 -35.78
CA LEU A 849 17.16 0.54 -34.43
C LEU A 849 18.53 -0.07 -34.13
N THR A 850 19.48 0.77 -33.75
CA THR A 850 20.80 0.39 -33.22
C THR A 850 21.11 1.21 -31.97
N ALA A 851 21.97 0.67 -31.09
CA ALA A 851 22.42 1.33 -29.88
C ALA A 851 23.93 1.16 -29.75
N HIS A 852 24.65 2.22 -29.38
CA HIS A 852 26.07 2.14 -29.07
C HIS A 852 26.44 3.10 -27.94
N LEU A 853 27.48 2.74 -27.18
CA LEU A 853 27.99 3.55 -26.09
C LEU A 853 28.89 4.66 -26.65
N ALA A 854 28.59 5.92 -26.31
CA ALA A 854 29.41 7.06 -26.69
C ALA A 854 29.48 8.06 -25.51
N GLY A 855 30.67 8.27 -24.95
CA GLY A 855 30.88 9.24 -23.87
C GLY A 855 30.07 8.98 -22.60
N GLY A 856 29.90 7.71 -22.19
CA GLY A 856 29.12 7.33 -21.01
C GLY A 856 27.59 7.36 -21.20
N ARG A 857 27.13 7.61 -22.43
CA ARG A 857 25.71 7.66 -22.81
C ARG A 857 25.37 6.57 -23.82
N VAL A 858 24.12 6.13 -23.86
CA VAL A 858 23.65 5.22 -24.93
C VAL A 858 23.07 6.04 -26.07
N LEU A 859 23.76 6.05 -27.21
CA LEU A 859 23.26 6.67 -28.43
C LEU A 859 22.43 5.66 -29.22
N LEU A 860 21.14 5.96 -29.37
CA LEU A 860 20.21 5.21 -30.21
C LEU A 860 20.11 5.88 -31.59
N THR A 861 20.07 5.08 -32.65
CA THR A 861 19.74 5.55 -34.01
C THR A 861 18.74 4.62 -34.70
N TRP A 862 17.89 5.14 -35.57
CA TRP A 862 16.89 4.38 -36.34
C TRP A 862 16.62 5.06 -37.69
N GLN A 863 15.90 4.39 -38.60
CA GLN A 863 15.54 4.95 -39.90
C GLN A 863 14.46 6.03 -39.77
N PRO A 864 14.39 7.03 -40.66
CA PRO A 864 13.34 8.05 -40.64
C PRO A 864 11.92 7.47 -40.66
N ALA A 865 11.01 8.12 -39.96
CA ALA A 865 9.60 7.77 -40.00
C ALA A 865 9.00 8.08 -41.39
N PRO A 866 8.14 7.22 -41.93
CA PRO A 866 7.38 7.51 -43.15
C PRO A 866 6.39 8.66 -42.93
N GLY A 867 5.91 9.26 -44.01
CA GLY A 867 4.99 10.40 -43.96
C GLY A 867 3.72 10.09 -43.16
N GLY A 868 3.28 11.05 -42.33
CA GLY A 868 2.09 10.93 -41.47
C GLY A 868 2.38 10.66 -40.00
N VAL A 869 3.60 10.24 -39.64
CA VAL A 869 4.02 10.11 -38.23
C VAL A 869 4.19 11.50 -37.59
N THR A 870 3.70 11.69 -36.38
CA THR A 870 3.82 12.93 -35.59
C THR A 870 4.90 12.85 -34.51
N ALA A 871 5.23 11.65 -34.01
CA ALA A 871 6.26 11.46 -32.99
C ALA A 871 6.88 10.04 -32.98
N THR A 872 8.06 9.90 -32.38
CA THR A 872 8.70 8.61 -32.06
C THR A 872 8.82 8.46 -30.55
N GLU A 873 8.24 7.41 -29.97
CA GLU A 873 8.41 7.08 -28.55
C GLU A 873 9.55 6.08 -28.38
N VAL A 874 10.50 6.40 -27.50
CA VAL A 874 11.60 5.52 -27.08
C VAL A 874 11.25 4.92 -25.74
N GLU A 875 11.30 3.59 -25.64
CA GLU A 875 11.08 2.86 -24.40
C GLU A 875 12.32 2.07 -23.98
N ARG A 876 12.57 2.02 -22.67
CA ARG A 876 13.67 1.29 -22.04
C ARG A 876 13.12 0.25 -21.08
N LEU A 877 13.65 -0.97 -21.11
CA LEU A 877 13.32 -2.02 -20.15
C LEU A 877 13.95 -1.67 -18.79
N ALA A 878 13.09 -1.34 -17.83
CA ALA A 878 13.46 -1.08 -16.45
C ALA A 878 13.19 -2.33 -15.60
N THR A 879 14.09 -2.63 -14.67
CA THR A 879 13.85 -3.67 -13.67
C THR A 879 13.00 -3.07 -12.55
N THR A 880 11.75 -3.49 -12.45
CA THR A 880 10.86 -3.10 -11.34
C THR A 880 10.78 -4.24 -10.32
N PHE A 881 10.26 -3.95 -9.13
CA PHE A 881 9.99 -4.99 -8.12
C PHE A 881 9.02 -6.08 -8.64
N THR A 882 8.17 -5.76 -9.61
CA THR A 882 7.21 -6.69 -10.25
C THR A 882 7.76 -7.42 -11.48
N GLY A 883 9.07 -7.31 -11.74
CA GLY A 883 9.73 -7.85 -12.93
C GLY A 883 10.15 -6.77 -13.93
N GLN A 884 10.60 -7.20 -15.11
CA GLN A 884 11.11 -6.30 -16.15
C GLN A 884 9.95 -5.71 -16.96
N ARG A 885 9.87 -4.37 -17.06
CA ARG A 885 8.83 -3.66 -17.85
C ARG A 885 9.43 -2.53 -18.67
N PHE A 886 8.92 -2.30 -19.88
CA PHE A 886 9.34 -1.18 -20.71
C PHE A 886 8.67 0.12 -20.25
N GLN A 887 9.46 1.18 -20.06
CA GLN A 887 9.01 2.53 -19.72
C GLN A 887 9.37 3.49 -20.85
N THR A 888 8.48 4.42 -21.20
CA THR A 888 8.78 5.50 -22.15
C THR A 888 9.78 6.46 -21.52
N VAL A 889 10.99 6.51 -22.08
CA VAL A 889 12.08 7.39 -21.62
C VAL A 889 12.21 8.65 -22.48
N ALA A 890 11.63 8.65 -23.68
CA ALA A 890 11.52 9.86 -24.50
C ALA A 890 10.34 9.79 -25.47
N SER A 891 9.78 10.96 -25.81
CA SER A 891 8.88 11.14 -26.94
C SER A 891 9.43 12.26 -27.82
N LEU A 892 9.79 11.92 -29.05
CA LEU A 892 10.59 12.75 -29.94
C LEU A 892 9.73 13.26 -31.10
N PRO A 893 9.93 14.51 -31.56
CA PRO A 893 9.25 15.03 -32.75
C PRO A 893 9.52 14.18 -34.00
N VAL A 894 8.60 14.23 -34.97
CA VAL A 894 8.80 13.61 -36.29
C VAL A 894 10.12 14.05 -36.95
N GLY A 895 10.80 13.12 -37.61
CA GLY A 895 12.05 13.37 -38.33
C GLY A 895 13.32 13.17 -37.49
N GLN A 896 13.22 13.05 -36.16
CA GLN A 896 14.36 12.59 -35.37
C GLN A 896 14.64 11.10 -35.62
N THR A 897 15.91 10.81 -35.90
CA THR A 897 16.45 9.46 -36.15
C THR A 897 17.55 9.07 -35.16
N ARG A 898 17.77 9.92 -34.14
CA ARG A 898 18.80 9.72 -33.12
C ARG A 898 18.34 10.28 -31.78
N TRP A 899 18.69 9.59 -30.69
CA TRP A 899 18.47 10.04 -29.32
C TRP A 899 19.53 9.47 -28.38
N SER A 900 19.90 10.22 -27.35
CA SER A 900 20.91 9.80 -26.38
C SER A 900 20.27 9.62 -25.01
N ASP A 901 20.41 8.43 -24.43
CA ASP A 901 20.12 8.19 -23.02
C ASP A 901 21.30 8.68 -22.18
N SER A 902 21.10 9.76 -21.43
CA SER A 902 22.13 10.32 -20.53
C SER A 902 22.18 9.64 -19.16
N GLN A 903 21.22 8.76 -18.84
CA GLN A 903 21.11 8.08 -17.55
C GLN A 903 20.82 6.59 -17.73
N PRO A 904 21.63 5.83 -18.48
CA PRO A 904 21.43 4.40 -18.56
C PRO A 904 21.80 3.74 -17.22
N GLU A 905 21.03 2.73 -16.79
CA GLU A 905 21.36 1.96 -15.59
C GLU A 905 22.71 1.26 -15.77
N LEU A 906 23.74 1.72 -15.04
CA LEU A 906 25.08 1.14 -15.10
C LEU A 906 25.09 -0.26 -14.46
N GLY A 907 25.83 -1.19 -15.06
CA GLY A 907 26.01 -2.55 -14.53
C GLY A 907 24.94 -3.57 -14.93
N HIS A 908 23.87 -3.15 -15.64
CA HIS A 908 22.88 -4.05 -16.21
C HIS A 908 22.79 -3.93 -17.74
N PRO A 909 22.43 -5.01 -18.46
CA PRO A 909 22.10 -4.91 -19.88
C PRO A 909 20.85 -4.05 -20.05
N VAL A 910 20.97 -2.91 -20.70
CA VAL A 910 19.84 -2.04 -21.04
C VAL A 910 19.22 -2.51 -22.35
N VAL A 911 17.88 -2.58 -22.40
CA VAL A 911 17.14 -2.99 -23.60
C VAL A 911 16.24 -1.84 -24.04
N TYR A 912 16.31 -1.44 -25.31
CA TYR A 912 15.49 -0.39 -25.88
C TYR A 912 14.57 -0.92 -26.98
N ARG A 913 13.43 -0.25 -27.15
CA ARG A 913 12.54 -0.38 -28.30
C ARG A 913 11.93 0.98 -28.63
N LEU A 914 11.44 1.16 -29.85
CA LEU A 914 10.72 2.39 -30.21
C LEU A 914 9.47 2.09 -31.03
N ARG A 915 8.52 3.02 -31.02
CA ARG A 915 7.33 2.99 -31.88
C ARG A 915 7.04 4.38 -32.44
N TYR A 916 6.41 4.44 -33.61
CA TYR A 916 5.91 5.69 -34.16
C TYR A 916 4.50 6.01 -33.65
N ARG A 917 4.14 7.29 -33.68
CA ARG A 917 2.81 7.81 -33.35
C ARG A 917 2.29 8.68 -34.47
N GLN A 918 0.98 8.68 -34.67
CA GLN A 918 0.26 9.61 -35.54
C GLN A 918 -0.92 10.17 -34.73
N GLY A 919 -0.74 11.38 -34.19
CA GLY A 919 -1.63 11.91 -33.16
C GLY A 919 -1.62 11.03 -31.90
N ASN A 920 -2.79 10.53 -31.51
CA ASN A 920 -2.95 9.63 -30.36
C ASN A 920 -2.76 8.15 -30.72
N ALA A 921 -2.79 7.80 -32.02
CA ALA A 921 -2.55 6.44 -32.47
C ALA A 921 -1.08 6.04 -32.31
N ARG A 922 -0.85 4.79 -31.90
CA ARG A 922 0.46 4.19 -31.63
C ARG A 922 0.68 3.03 -32.59
N GLY A 923 1.81 3.03 -33.30
CA GLY A 923 2.22 1.94 -34.18
C GLY A 923 2.90 0.80 -33.43
N ASP A 924 3.28 -0.23 -34.18
CA ASP A 924 4.03 -1.38 -33.68
C ASP A 924 5.44 -1.00 -33.20
N TYR A 925 5.96 -1.77 -32.25
CA TYR A 925 7.32 -1.59 -31.72
C TYR A 925 8.37 -2.15 -32.65
N SER A 926 9.52 -1.48 -32.77
CA SER A 926 10.74 -1.96 -33.43
C SER A 926 11.27 -3.28 -32.86
N GLN A 927 12.34 -3.82 -33.46
CA GLN A 927 13.14 -4.84 -32.78
C GLN A 927 13.75 -4.29 -31.50
N HIS A 928 14.02 -5.16 -30.53
CA HIS A 928 14.74 -4.79 -29.32
C HIS A 928 16.23 -4.67 -29.62
N VAL A 929 16.89 -3.66 -29.04
CA VAL A 929 18.35 -3.58 -29.01
C VAL A 929 18.83 -3.64 -27.58
N ARG A 930 19.75 -4.56 -27.31
CA ARG A 930 20.35 -4.79 -26.00
C ARG A 930 21.79 -4.33 -26.00
N LEU A 931 22.17 -3.54 -25.00
CA LEU A 931 23.54 -3.07 -24.82
C LEU A 931 24.03 -3.42 -23.40
N SER A 932 25.20 -4.05 -23.30
CA SER A 932 25.87 -4.29 -22.02
C SER A 932 26.84 -3.14 -21.73
N LEU A 933 26.65 -2.44 -20.61
CA LEU A 933 27.48 -1.30 -20.23
C LEU A 933 28.65 -1.76 -19.34
N PRO A 934 29.92 -1.45 -19.71
CA PRO A 934 31.06 -1.75 -18.85
C PRO A 934 31.05 -0.87 -17.60
N PHE A 935 31.42 -1.43 -16.45
CA PHE A 935 31.63 -0.66 -15.21
C PHE A 935 32.76 0.35 -15.41
N GLN A 936 32.55 1.63 -15.07
CA GLN A 936 33.63 2.62 -15.03
C GLN A 936 34.37 2.63 -13.69
N ARG A 937 35.68 2.88 -13.77
CA ARG A 937 36.68 2.99 -12.69
C ARG A 937 36.15 3.69 -11.43
N GLN A 938 36.36 3.09 -10.26
CA GLN A 938 36.30 3.78 -8.96
C GLN A 938 37.72 3.90 -8.39
N VAL A 939 38.10 5.09 -7.95
CA VAL A 939 39.33 5.37 -7.18
C VAL A 939 38.90 5.66 -5.74
N VAL A 940 39.61 5.09 -4.76
CA VAL A 940 39.25 5.18 -3.33
C VAL A 940 40.40 5.85 -2.57
N TYR A 941 40.08 6.81 -1.71
CA TYR A 941 41.02 7.43 -0.76
C TYR A 941 40.61 7.09 0.68
N ALA A 942 41.57 7.05 1.62
CA ALA A 942 41.34 6.86 3.04
C ALA A 942 41.65 8.15 3.82
N GLU A 943 40.82 8.52 4.79
CA GLU A 943 41.08 9.60 5.76
C GLU A 943 41.18 9.04 7.20
N ASP A 944 42.02 9.70 8.02
CA ASP A 944 42.41 9.32 9.37
C ASP A 944 41.27 9.39 10.40
N PHE A 945 41.20 8.40 11.30
CA PHE A 945 40.41 8.47 12.55
C PHE A 945 41.33 8.81 13.72
N GLU A 946 41.28 10.04 14.23
CA GLU A 946 41.83 10.37 15.56
C GLU A 946 40.96 9.76 16.67
N GLY A 947 41.54 8.88 17.47
CA GLY A 947 40.90 8.34 18.67
C GLY A 947 40.95 9.32 19.85
N GLN A 948 39.84 9.97 20.18
CA GLN A 948 39.69 10.69 21.45
C GLN A 948 39.43 9.71 22.60
N ALA A 949 40.41 9.56 23.49
CA ALA A 949 40.28 8.85 24.76
C ALA A 949 39.53 9.69 25.80
N TRP A 950 38.50 9.10 26.41
CA TRP A 950 37.74 9.67 27.52
C TRP A 950 38.63 9.87 28.77
N ARG A 951 38.75 11.11 29.25
CA ARG A 951 39.16 11.41 30.63
C ARG A 951 37.92 11.48 31.52
N GLN A 952 37.86 10.68 32.58
CA GLN A 952 37.04 10.99 33.76
C GLN A 952 37.94 11.30 34.95
N PRO A 953 37.70 12.39 35.71
CA PRO A 953 38.42 12.69 36.93
C PRO A 953 37.73 12.07 38.16
N GLY A 954 38.44 11.19 38.87
CA GLY A 954 38.17 10.84 40.28
C GLY A 954 37.34 9.57 40.53
N GLY A 955 38.03 8.46 40.86
CA GLY A 955 37.42 7.26 41.43
C GLY A 955 38.45 6.11 41.54
N GLN A 956 38.72 5.63 42.76
CA GLN A 956 39.72 4.61 43.08
C GLN A 956 39.35 3.19 42.57
N LEU A 957 40.35 2.40 42.20
CA LEU A 957 40.26 0.98 41.83
C LEU A 957 40.32 0.05 43.08
N PRO A 958 39.67 -1.14 43.08
CA PRO A 958 39.82 -2.11 44.16
C PRO A 958 41.02 -3.08 43.98
N HIS A 959 41.43 -3.63 45.14
CA HIS A 959 42.65 -4.39 45.45
C HIS A 959 42.79 -5.78 44.80
N TRP A 960 44.05 -6.24 44.68
CA TRP A 960 44.49 -7.59 44.31
C TRP A 960 45.00 -8.36 45.55
N THR A 961 44.71 -9.66 45.64
CA THR A 961 45.30 -10.58 46.63
C THR A 961 45.86 -11.83 45.95
N CYS A 962 47.12 -12.20 46.24
CA CYS A 962 47.77 -13.45 45.84
C CYS A 962 48.15 -14.26 47.09
N VAL A 963 47.92 -15.58 47.09
CA VAL A 963 48.34 -16.51 48.16
C VAL A 963 49.07 -17.71 47.52
N GLY A 964 50.22 -18.10 48.10
CA GLY A 964 51.19 -19.10 47.62
C GLY A 964 50.76 -20.57 47.79
N GLN A 965 51.59 -21.62 47.68
CA GLN A 965 53.05 -21.80 47.68
C GLN A 965 53.38 -23.07 46.86
N GLN A 966 54.47 -23.08 46.07
CA GLN A 966 55.45 -24.17 45.87
C GLN A 966 56.48 -23.75 44.79
N PRO A 967 57.76 -24.16 44.87
CA PRO A 967 58.83 -23.58 44.07
C PRO A 967 58.96 -24.32 42.73
N GLY A 968 58.45 -23.70 41.67
CA GLY A 968 58.61 -24.18 40.31
C GLY A 968 57.60 -23.53 39.37
N SER A 969 58.00 -22.41 38.76
CA SER A 969 57.25 -21.60 37.78
C SER A 969 55.98 -20.89 38.29
N GLY A 970 56.09 -19.57 38.51
CA GLY A 970 54.96 -18.69 38.80
C GLY A 970 55.28 -17.25 38.46
N PHE A 971 54.98 -16.84 37.23
CA PHE A 971 54.98 -15.44 36.80
C PHE A 971 53.76 -14.73 37.41
N CYS A 972 54.00 -13.68 38.19
CA CYS A 972 52.99 -12.68 38.52
C CYS A 972 53.23 -11.47 37.61
N GLY A 973 52.32 -11.24 36.66
CA GLY A 973 52.33 -10.06 35.81
C GLY A 973 50.95 -9.87 35.16
N PRO A 974 50.53 -8.62 34.88
CA PRO A 974 49.31 -8.37 34.13
C PRO A 974 49.46 -8.98 32.73
N VAL A 975 48.50 -9.83 32.34
CA VAL A 975 48.45 -10.50 31.04
C VAL A 975 48.19 -9.46 29.94
N GLY A 976 49.24 -8.78 29.48
CA GLY A 976 49.31 -8.28 28.11
C GLY A 976 49.83 -9.40 27.24
N GLN A 977 48.97 -10.03 26.42
CA GLN A 977 49.40 -11.08 25.51
C GLN A 977 50.39 -10.53 24.46
N PRO A 978 51.57 -11.14 24.26
CA PRO A 978 52.39 -10.91 23.08
C PRO A 978 51.72 -11.62 21.89
N GLY A 979 51.22 -10.85 20.93
CA GLY A 979 50.50 -11.38 19.77
C GLY A 979 49.27 -10.58 19.33
N GLN A 980 49.03 -9.38 19.87
CA GLN A 980 47.97 -8.53 19.33
C GLN A 980 48.39 -7.98 17.95
N ASN A 981 47.93 -8.67 16.90
CA ASN A 981 47.76 -8.07 15.58
C ASN A 981 46.93 -6.80 15.76
N GLN A 982 47.51 -5.62 15.54
CA GLN A 982 46.72 -4.41 15.37
C GLN A 982 45.93 -4.55 14.07
N ALA A 983 44.64 -4.85 14.20
CA ALA A 983 43.73 -4.92 13.06
C ALA A 983 43.16 -3.53 12.80
N PHE A 984 43.53 -2.92 11.68
CA PHE A 984 42.90 -1.69 11.19
C PHE A 984 41.60 -2.05 10.48
N ARG A 985 40.49 -1.38 10.82
CA ARG A 985 39.23 -1.44 10.06
C ARG A 985 39.23 -0.29 9.07
N VAL A 986 39.19 -0.60 7.78
CA VAL A 986 39.03 0.41 6.72
C VAL A 986 37.54 0.53 6.41
N ALA A 987 36.97 1.73 6.57
CA ALA A 987 35.63 2.07 6.07
C ALA A 987 35.77 2.83 4.75
N VAL A 988 34.96 2.46 3.76
CA VAL A 988 35.02 3.02 2.40
C VAL A 988 34.19 4.31 2.35
N VAL A 989 34.79 5.41 1.92
CA VAL A 989 34.12 6.68 1.62
C VAL A 989 34.50 7.11 0.21
N THR A 990 33.53 7.57 -0.58
CA THR A 990 33.73 8.07 -1.94
C THR A 990 33.61 9.60 -1.94
N SER A 991 34.54 10.31 -2.59
CA SER A 991 34.47 11.76 -2.78
C SER A 991 34.21 12.12 -4.25
N GLU A 992 32.95 12.38 -4.60
CA GLU A 992 32.61 13.28 -5.71
C GLU A 992 31.51 14.27 -5.27
N PRO A 993 31.60 15.56 -5.64
CA PRO A 993 30.57 16.53 -5.35
C PRO A 993 29.40 16.36 -6.32
N GLY A 994 28.30 15.76 -5.84
CA GLY A 994 27.04 15.71 -6.59
C GLY A 994 26.20 14.45 -6.41
N LEU A 995 26.75 13.38 -5.82
CA LEU A 995 25.99 12.17 -5.50
C LEU A 995 25.61 12.14 -4.01
N ARG A 996 24.30 12.28 -3.70
CA ARG A 996 23.78 11.85 -2.40
C ARG A 996 23.51 10.35 -2.45
N LEU A 997 24.34 9.54 -1.81
CA LEU A 997 24.07 8.12 -1.58
C LEU A 997 23.66 7.88 -0.13
N SER A 998 22.48 7.30 0.05
CA SER A 998 22.12 6.50 1.22
C SER A 998 23.08 5.32 1.34
N ARG A 999 23.58 5.03 2.56
CA ARG A 999 24.52 3.95 2.88
C ARG A 999 24.13 2.61 2.20
N GLY A 1000 24.87 2.21 1.17
CA GLY A 1000 24.73 0.92 0.49
C GLY A 1000 26.10 0.24 0.34
N TRP A 1001 26.22 -0.98 0.83
CA TRP A 1001 27.45 -1.77 0.89
C TRP A 1001 27.66 -2.56 -0.42
N LEU A 1002 28.92 -2.78 -0.81
CA LEU A 1002 29.33 -3.57 -2.00
C LEU A 1002 28.92 -5.05 -1.85
N ALA A 1003 27.75 -5.44 -2.38
CA ALA A 1003 27.32 -6.85 -2.43
C ALA A 1003 26.74 -7.30 -3.78
N GLN A 1004 26.65 -6.42 -4.79
CA GLN A 1004 25.78 -6.68 -5.93
C GLN A 1004 26.24 -7.69 -7.00
N PRO A 1005 27.54 -7.95 -7.30
CA PRO A 1005 27.87 -8.89 -8.38
C PRO A 1005 27.71 -10.38 -8.00
N LEU A 1006 27.89 -10.71 -6.71
CA LEU A 1006 27.87 -12.11 -6.21
C LEU A 1006 26.45 -12.65 -6.03
N LEU A 1007 25.50 -11.79 -5.64
CA LEU A 1007 24.14 -12.17 -5.26
C LEU A 1007 23.34 -12.86 -6.38
N PRO A 1008 23.29 -12.36 -7.64
CA PRO A 1008 22.45 -12.95 -8.68
C PRO A 1008 22.93 -14.34 -9.13
N VAL A 1009 24.24 -14.58 -9.10
CA VAL A 1009 24.85 -15.85 -9.50
C VAL A 1009 24.63 -16.91 -8.41
N LEU A 1010 24.86 -16.55 -7.15
CA LEU A 1010 24.65 -17.45 -6.01
C LEU A 1010 23.15 -17.73 -5.76
N ASN A 1011 22.28 -16.72 -5.88
CA ASN A 1011 20.83 -16.92 -5.72
C ASN A 1011 20.22 -17.80 -6.82
N ARG A 1012 20.73 -17.73 -8.07
CA ARG A 1012 20.31 -18.66 -9.13
C ARG A 1012 20.76 -20.10 -8.89
N ALA A 1013 21.92 -20.31 -8.28
CA ALA A 1013 22.40 -21.64 -7.94
C ALA A 1013 21.59 -22.23 -6.76
N LEU A 1014 21.28 -21.40 -5.76
CA LEU A 1014 20.50 -21.77 -4.58
C LEU A 1014 19.00 -22.00 -4.87
N ALA A 1015 18.45 -21.42 -5.93
CA ALA A 1015 17.03 -21.54 -6.30
C ALA A 1015 16.66 -22.81 -7.11
N ARG A 1016 17.59 -23.75 -7.34
CA ARG A 1016 17.33 -24.95 -8.18
C ARG A 1016 16.82 -26.16 -7.38
N ARG A 1017 16.07 -27.04 -8.08
CA ARG A 1017 15.31 -28.18 -7.51
C ARG A 1017 16.19 -29.24 -6.80
N ARG A 1018 15.56 -29.99 -5.88
CA ARG A 1018 16.10 -31.18 -5.19
C ARG A 1018 16.83 -32.13 -6.16
N GLY A 1019 18.07 -32.51 -5.83
CA GLY A 1019 18.84 -33.55 -6.53
C GLY A 1019 19.97 -33.08 -7.46
N ALA A 1020 20.30 -31.78 -7.51
CA ALA A 1020 21.44 -31.29 -8.29
C ALA A 1020 22.78 -31.66 -7.64
N ALA A 1021 23.82 -31.98 -8.42
CA ALA A 1021 25.18 -32.23 -7.93
C ALA A 1021 25.81 -30.96 -7.30
N PRO A 1022 26.73 -31.09 -6.34
CA PRO A 1022 27.51 -29.95 -5.83
C PRO A 1022 28.17 -29.17 -6.95
N GLU A 1023 28.08 -27.84 -6.90
CA GLU A 1023 28.75 -26.97 -7.88
C GLU A 1023 29.94 -26.25 -7.23
N GLN A 1024 31.05 -26.15 -7.97
CA GLN A 1024 32.22 -25.39 -7.56
C GLN A 1024 32.33 -24.08 -8.35
N PHE A 1025 32.74 -23.00 -7.68
CA PHE A 1025 32.97 -21.69 -8.28
C PHE A 1025 34.35 -21.19 -7.88
N GLU A 1026 35.20 -20.83 -8.84
CA GLU A 1026 36.44 -20.12 -8.58
C GLU A 1026 36.18 -18.62 -8.57
N VAL A 1027 36.50 -17.97 -7.46
CA VAL A 1027 36.56 -16.51 -7.34
C VAL A 1027 38.02 -16.10 -7.45
N SER A 1028 38.34 -15.21 -8.37
CA SER A 1028 39.70 -14.68 -8.51
C SER A 1028 39.70 -13.16 -8.60
N PHE A 1029 40.76 -12.52 -8.11
CA PHE A 1029 40.95 -11.07 -8.22
C PHE A 1029 42.43 -10.71 -8.15
N ASP A 1030 42.78 -9.58 -8.75
CA ASP A 1030 44.10 -8.97 -8.67
C ASP A 1030 44.11 -7.92 -7.55
N PHE A 1031 45.22 -7.75 -6.86
CA PHE A 1031 45.39 -6.71 -5.85
C PHE A 1031 46.76 -6.04 -5.90
N TRP A 1032 46.79 -4.81 -5.39
CA TRP A 1032 47.96 -3.93 -5.40
C TRP A 1032 48.13 -3.28 -4.03
N MET A 1033 49.38 -3.12 -3.61
CA MET A 1033 49.72 -2.44 -2.36
C MET A 1033 50.90 -1.48 -2.56
N SER A 1034 50.75 -0.23 -2.10
CA SER A 1034 51.80 0.81 -2.14
C SER A 1034 52.94 0.51 -1.13
N PRO A 1035 54.22 0.84 -1.41
CA PRO A 1035 55.33 0.47 -0.52
C PRO A 1035 55.35 1.19 0.83
N LEU A 1036 55.75 0.45 1.87
CA LEU A 1036 56.28 0.99 3.12
C LEU A 1036 57.82 1.04 3.05
N PRO A 1037 58.49 2.00 3.70
CA PRO A 1037 59.94 1.98 3.84
C PRO A 1037 60.34 0.98 4.94
N ALA A 1038 60.66 -0.26 4.58
CA ALA A 1038 61.64 -1.16 5.22
C ALA A 1038 61.33 -2.66 5.00
N THR A 1039 62.39 -3.46 5.14
CA THR A 1039 62.48 -4.92 5.00
C THR A 1039 61.56 -5.67 5.97
N GLY A 1040 60.33 -5.98 5.56
CA GLY A 1040 59.39 -6.81 6.31
C GLY A 1040 58.70 -7.86 5.43
N ARG A 1041 58.31 -9.00 5.99
CA ARG A 1041 57.51 -10.02 5.29
C ARG A 1041 56.02 -9.74 5.47
N LEU A 1042 55.29 -9.70 4.36
CA LEU A 1042 53.86 -9.39 4.33
C LEU A 1042 53.04 -10.68 4.32
N ARG A 1043 52.01 -10.78 5.17
CA ARG A 1043 51.08 -11.94 5.20
C ARG A 1043 49.65 -11.47 4.97
N GLY A 1044 49.07 -11.81 3.83
CA GLY A 1044 47.65 -11.59 3.55
C GLY A 1044 46.79 -12.80 3.89
N ARG A 1045 45.62 -12.58 4.50
CA ARG A 1045 44.55 -13.55 4.70
C ARG A 1045 43.29 -13.04 4.02
N VAL A 1046 42.64 -13.87 3.21
CA VAL A 1046 41.33 -13.56 2.62
C VAL A 1046 40.33 -14.56 3.19
N GLU A 1047 39.29 -14.07 3.84
CA GLU A 1047 38.19 -14.89 4.37
C GLU A 1047 36.87 -14.47 3.73
N ILE A 1048 36.02 -15.43 3.38
CA ILE A 1048 34.64 -15.15 2.99
C ILE A 1048 33.78 -15.66 4.14
N GLU A 1049 33.14 -14.76 4.88
CA GLU A 1049 32.23 -15.11 5.96
C GLU A 1049 30.81 -15.27 5.40
N PRO A 1050 30.13 -16.40 5.63
CA PRO A 1050 28.69 -16.50 5.41
C PRO A 1050 27.95 -15.65 6.45
N GLY A 1051 26.97 -14.85 6.02
CA GLY A 1051 26.30 -13.86 6.85
C GLY A 1051 25.55 -14.43 8.06
N GLY A 1052 25.78 -13.82 9.22
CA GLY A 1052 24.94 -13.77 10.43
C GLY A 1052 24.13 -15.01 10.84
N GLY A 1053 24.65 -15.77 11.81
CA GLY A 1053 23.84 -16.66 12.67
C GLY A 1053 24.20 -18.16 12.66
N MET A 1054 25.47 -18.54 12.67
CA MET A 1054 25.87 -19.94 12.95
C MET A 1054 27.06 -20.02 13.90
N HIS A 1055 26.78 -20.19 15.19
CA HIS A 1055 27.75 -20.69 16.16
C HIS A 1055 27.57 -22.20 16.37
N THR A 1056 27.65 -23.02 15.33
CA THR A 1056 28.02 -24.45 15.46
C THR A 1056 28.21 -25.10 14.09
N PHE A 1057 29.35 -25.79 13.93
CA PHE A 1057 29.73 -26.66 12.81
C PHE A 1057 30.02 -26.02 11.43
N ALA A 1058 31.14 -25.29 11.33
CA ALA A 1058 32.11 -25.41 10.21
C ALA A 1058 33.30 -24.45 10.41
N ARG A 1059 34.26 -24.81 11.29
CA ARG A 1059 35.62 -24.24 11.22
C ARG A 1059 36.41 -25.06 10.20
N LEU A 1060 36.46 -24.62 8.95
CA LEU A 1060 37.54 -25.01 8.03
C LEU A 1060 38.67 -23.99 8.18
N GLY A 1061 39.46 -24.14 9.24
CA GLY A 1061 40.69 -23.40 9.44
C GLY A 1061 41.80 -23.97 8.58
N GLY A 1062 41.95 -23.48 7.34
CA GLY A 1062 43.14 -23.66 6.53
C GLY A 1062 44.10 -22.49 6.74
N LEU A 1063 45.29 -22.74 7.30
CA LEU A 1063 46.39 -21.77 7.31
C LEU A 1063 47.07 -21.82 5.94
N PHE A 1064 47.10 -20.72 5.20
CA PHE A 1064 47.84 -20.64 3.94
C PHE A 1064 49.20 -19.99 4.13
N TRP A 1065 50.20 -20.55 3.48
CA TRP A 1065 51.46 -19.88 3.17
C TRP A 1065 51.35 -19.35 1.74
N LEU A 1066 51.34 -18.03 1.58
CA LEU A 1066 51.62 -17.44 0.27
C LEU A 1066 53.10 -17.71 0.00
N SER A 1067 53.40 -18.67 -0.87
CA SER A 1067 54.64 -18.58 -1.65
C SER A 1067 54.38 -17.48 -2.68
N PRO A 1068 55.20 -16.42 -2.72
CA PRO A 1068 54.94 -15.32 -3.64
C PRO A 1068 55.14 -15.82 -5.07
N VAL A 1069 54.06 -15.98 -5.82
CA VAL A 1069 54.11 -15.71 -7.26
C VAL A 1069 53.56 -14.30 -7.45
N GLY A 1070 54.32 -13.34 -6.92
CA GLY A 1070 54.14 -11.92 -7.17
C GLY A 1070 55.49 -11.40 -7.64
N GLU A 1071 55.55 -10.86 -8.85
CA GLU A 1071 56.72 -10.13 -9.31
C GLU A 1071 56.84 -8.85 -8.49
N PHE A 1072 57.93 -8.74 -7.72
CA PHE A 1072 58.27 -7.50 -7.06
C PHE A 1072 58.94 -6.59 -8.10
N ASP A 1073 58.22 -5.55 -8.53
CA ASP A 1073 58.79 -4.55 -9.41
C ASP A 1073 59.64 -3.59 -8.57
N ALA A 1074 60.94 -3.88 -8.52
CA ALA A 1074 61.92 -3.11 -7.74
C ALA A 1074 62.03 -1.63 -8.17
N ALA A 1075 61.55 -1.27 -9.37
CA ALA A 1075 61.62 0.12 -9.85
C ALA A 1075 60.44 0.97 -9.35
N SER A 1076 59.29 0.38 -9.04
CA SER A 1076 58.09 1.11 -8.61
C SER A 1076 57.74 0.90 -7.12
N GLY A 1077 58.38 -0.06 -6.45
CA GLY A 1077 58.12 -0.39 -5.04
C GLY A 1077 56.74 -1.01 -4.77
N LEU A 1078 55.97 -1.33 -5.80
CA LEU A 1078 54.61 -1.87 -5.66
C LEU A 1078 54.62 -3.40 -5.55
N VAL A 1079 53.80 -3.95 -4.64
CA VAL A 1079 53.51 -5.39 -4.58
C VAL A 1079 52.23 -5.66 -5.35
N ARG A 1080 52.30 -6.54 -6.36
CA ARG A 1080 51.15 -7.05 -7.12
C ARG A 1080 50.92 -8.53 -6.79
N GLY A 1081 49.66 -8.90 -6.58
CA GLY A 1081 49.30 -10.30 -6.34
C GLY A 1081 47.96 -10.67 -6.96
N ARG A 1082 47.76 -11.95 -7.26
CA ARG A 1082 46.48 -12.51 -7.70
C ARG A 1082 46.00 -13.54 -6.68
N ALA A 1083 44.77 -13.39 -6.19
CA ALA A 1083 44.13 -14.35 -5.29
C ALA A 1083 43.12 -15.21 -6.07
N ARG A 1084 42.99 -16.49 -5.70
CA ARG A 1084 42.00 -17.43 -6.23
C ARG A 1084 41.43 -18.28 -5.09
N GLN A 1085 40.11 -18.49 -5.07
CA GLN A 1085 39.43 -19.31 -4.08
C GLN A 1085 38.30 -20.12 -4.72
N VAL A 1086 38.22 -21.42 -4.42
CA VAL A 1086 37.14 -22.29 -4.88
C VAL A 1086 36.08 -22.43 -3.80
N LEU A 1087 34.84 -22.06 -4.13
CA LEU A 1087 33.64 -22.20 -3.31
C LEU A 1087 32.86 -23.44 -3.76
N THR A 1088 32.51 -24.34 -2.85
CA THR A 1088 31.64 -25.49 -3.15
C THR A 1088 30.26 -25.25 -2.55
N VAL A 1089 29.20 -25.31 -3.35
CA VAL A 1089 27.81 -25.14 -2.92
C VAL A 1089 27.12 -26.50 -2.90
N LEU A 1090 26.60 -26.92 -1.73
CA LEU A 1090 25.93 -28.21 -1.54
C LEU A 1090 24.39 -28.06 -1.63
N PRO A 1091 23.67 -29.00 -2.27
CA PRO A 1091 22.20 -29.05 -2.26
C PRO A 1091 21.62 -29.50 -0.90
N ASN A 1092 20.44 -28.99 -0.51
CA ASN A 1092 19.77 -29.33 0.75
C ASN A 1092 19.38 -30.84 0.86
N GLY A 1093 19.77 -31.50 1.96
CA GLY A 1093 19.51 -32.92 2.23
C GLY A 1093 18.67 -33.20 3.50
N ARG A 1094 17.55 -33.93 3.28
CA ARG A 1094 16.61 -34.70 4.15
C ARG A 1094 15.98 -34.13 5.45
N PRO A 1095 14.74 -34.58 5.78
CA PRO A 1095 13.88 -34.00 6.80
C PRO A 1095 13.64 -34.98 7.96
N ASP A 1096 14.27 -34.78 9.10
CA ASP A 1096 13.77 -35.32 10.38
C ASP A 1096 14.29 -34.39 11.48
N HIS A 1097 13.38 -33.91 12.32
CA HIS A 1097 13.49 -32.80 13.27
C HIS A 1097 13.15 -31.43 12.68
N GLY A 1098 12.09 -30.83 13.23
CA GLY A 1098 11.55 -29.54 12.83
C GLY A 1098 12.62 -28.44 12.90
N VAL A 1099 13.00 -27.94 11.73
CA VAL A 1099 13.87 -26.78 11.58
C VAL A 1099 13.16 -25.80 10.66
N THR A 1100 12.89 -24.63 11.23
CA THR A 1100 12.36 -23.42 10.62
C THR A 1100 13.26 -22.96 9.47
N HIS A 1101 12.65 -22.42 8.41
CA HIS A 1101 13.32 -21.91 7.21
C HIS A 1101 14.56 -21.04 7.50
N PHE A 1102 15.66 -21.33 6.80
CA PHE A 1102 16.87 -20.50 6.74
C PHE A 1102 16.64 -19.30 5.81
N LEU A 1103 16.27 -18.14 6.36
CA LEU A 1103 16.37 -16.85 5.70
C LEU A 1103 16.75 -15.80 6.77
N SER A 1104 18.05 -15.60 7.01
CA SER A 1104 18.52 -14.37 7.65
C SER A 1104 18.81 -13.33 6.56
N ASN A 1105 18.60 -12.04 6.88
CA ASN A 1105 18.80 -10.91 5.97
C ASN A 1105 20.29 -10.56 5.71
N ASP A 1106 21.24 -11.41 6.12
CA ASP A 1106 22.67 -11.12 5.99
C ASP A 1106 23.30 -11.86 4.80
N ALA A 1107 23.71 -11.08 3.78
CA ALA A 1107 24.48 -11.58 2.63
C ALA A 1107 25.87 -12.10 3.04
N PRO A 1108 26.47 -13.07 2.31
CA PRO A 1108 27.87 -13.45 2.52
C PRO A 1108 28.80 -12.25 2.30
N ARG A 1109 29.78 -12.07 3.20
CA ARG A 1109 30.70 -10.94 3.23
C ARG A 1109 32.12 -11.40 2.87
N LEU A 1110 32.77 -10.71 1.94
CA LEU A 1110 34.19 -10.92 1.64
C LEU A 1110 35.03 -10.04 2.58
N HIS A 1111 35.81 -10.67 3.45
CA HIS A 1111 36.76 -10.04 4.37
C HIS A 1111 38.19 -10.23 3.84
N VAL A 1112 38.88 -9.14 3.53
CA VAL A 1112 40.32 -9.18 3.22
C VAL A 1112 41.06 -8.65 4.44
N GLN A 1113 41.82 -9.51 5.12
CA GLN A 1113 42.61 -9.17 6.30
C GLN A 1113 44.10 -9.23 5.96
N VAL A 1114 44.79 -8.09 5.94
CA VAL A 1114 46.23 -8.04 5.67
C VAL A 1114 46.98 -7.79 6.97
N GLY A 1115 47.87 -8.72 7.34
CA GLY A 1115 48.72 -8.62 8.53
C GLY A 1115 50.18 -8.34 8.17
N PHE A 1116 50.80 -7.43 8.90
CA PHE A 1116 52.22 -7.13 8.79
C PHE A 1116 52.97 -7.75 9.98
N GLN A 1117 54.09 -8.43 9.71
CA GLN A 1117 55.04 -8.84 10.74
C GLN A 1117 56.41 -8.24 10.41
N GLY A 1118 56.79 -7.20 11.15
CA GLY A 1118 58.10 -6.55 11.09
C GLY A 1118 58.30 -5.63 12.29
N GLU A 1119 59.52 -5.58 12.82
CA GLU A 1119 59.89 -4.63 13.86
C GLU A 1119 60.15 -3.25 13.22
N GLY A 1120 59.53 -2.19 13.76
CA GLY A 1120 59.85 -0.81 13.39
C GLY A 1120 58.80 0.01 12.60
N LEU A 1121 57.51 -0.34 12.63
CA LEU A 1121 56.48 0.54 12.04
C LEU A 1121 56.06 1.65 13.01
N SER A 1122 56.25 2.91 12.60
CA SER A 1122 55.64 4.06 13.28
C SER A 1122 54.14 4.10 12.96
N PRO A 1123 53.23 4.27 13.94
CA PRO A 1123 51.81 4.44 13.67
C PRO A 1123 51.59 5.73 12.86
N GLY A 1124 50.82 5.66 11.76
CA GLY A 1124 50.36 6.85 11.03
C GLY A 1124 50.72 6.94 9.53
N LEU A 1125 51.19 5.88 8.88
CA LEU A 1125 51.37 5.89 7.41
C LEU A 1125 50.15 5.28 6.70
N PRO A 1126 49.56 5.96 5.70
CA PRO A 1126 48.41 5.45 4.96
C PRO A 1126 48.82 4.28 4.06
N LEU A 1127 48.11 3.15 4.21
CA LEU A 1127 48.25 1.98 3.35
C LEU A 1127 47.15 1.99 2.29
N GLU A 1128 47.52 2.08 1.02
CA GLU A 1128 46.60 1.92 -0.10
C GLU A 1128 46.56 0.45 -0.55
N ILE A 1129 45.39 -0.19 -0.45
CA ILE A 1129 45.12 -1.51 -1.02
C ILE A 1129 44.09 -1.36 -2.12
N ARG A 1130 44.44 -1.79 -3.33
CA ARG A 1130 43.54 -1.74 -4.48
C ARG A 1130 43.22 -3.15 -4.96
N VAL A 1131 41.95 -3.41 -5.28
CA VAL A 1131 41.48 -4.70 -5.84
C VAL A 1131 40.95 -4.46 -7.25
N ASP A 1132 41.48 -5.17 -8.23
CA ASP A 1132 41.06 -5.12 -9.64
C ASP A 1132 40.65 -6.54 -10.12
N ASN A 1133 39.96 -6.62 -11.27
CA ASN A 1133 39.68 -7.88 -11.99
C ASN A 1133 38.99 -9.01 -11.18
N LEU A 1134 37.98 -8.68 -10.35
CA LEU A 1134 37.18 -9.70 -9.68
C LEU A 1134 36.39 -10.54 -10.70
N GLN A 1135 36.70 -11.83 -10.80
CA GLN A 1135 36.04 -12.80 -11.66
C GLN A 1135 35.44 -13.93 -10.83
N VAL A 1136 34.25 -14.40 -11.20
CA VAL A 1136 33.63 -15.61 -10.66
C VAL A 1136 33.39 -16.58 -11.82
N THR A 1137 34.14 -17.67 -11.82
CA THR A 1137 34.10 -18.68 -12.88
C THR A 1137 33.52 -19.96 -12.31
N ARG A 1138 32.45 -20.47 -12.92
CA ARG A 1138 31.90 -21.78 -12.56
C ARG A 1138 32.88 -22.87 -12.99
N LEU A 1139 33.31 -23.70 -12.04
CA LEU A 1139 34.12 -24.89 -12.31
C LEU A 1139 33.20 -26.07 -12.66
N VAL A 1140 33.71 -27.00 -13.47
CA VAL A 1140 32.98 -28.17 -13.98
C VAL A 1140 32.39 -28.97 -12.80
N PRO A 1141 31.17 -29.55 -12.92
CA PRO A 1141 30.61 -30.37 -11.85
C PRO A 1141 31.56 -31.50 -11.46
N LEU A 1142 31.79 -31.70 -10.16
CA LEU A 1142 32.39 -32.94 -9.70
C LEU A 1142 31.39 -34.09 -9.95
N PRO A 1143 31.85 -35.27 -10.40
CA PRO A 1143 30.97 -36.42 -10.64
C PRO A 1143 30.21 -36.87 -9.40
#